data_AF-A0AAU9SQN3-F1
#
_entry.id   AF-A0AAU9SQN3-F1
#
_cell.length_a   1.000
_cell.length_b   1.000
_cell.length_c   1.000
_cell.angle_alpha   90.00
_cell.angle_beta   90.00
_cell.angle_gamma   90.00
#
_symmetry.space_group_name_H-M   'P 1'
#
loop_
_entity.id
_entity.type
_entity.pdbx_description
1 polymer ?
#
loop_
_entity_poly.entity_id
_entity_poly.type
_entity_poly.pdbx_seq_one_letter_code
_entity_poly.pdbx_strand_id
1 'polypeptide(L)'
;MGSLESGIPAKRESGGRAARQQQHPFLQRNRSRLSRFFLFKRLNYLQWICTMGVFFFFVVLFQMFLPGLVIDKSDKPWSSKEILPPDLVVFKERGFFDFGEDVRFEPTKLLMKFQRETDGLSFTSSSLNTTLQRFGFRKPKLALVFAHLLADPEQLLMVTVSKALQEIGFAIEVHSLEDGPVNGIWQKMGVPVTIVKTNHSSSCVIDWLSYDGVIVNSLEARSMFTCFMQEPFKSLPVVWVINEETLAVRSRQYNSTGQTELLADWKKIFSRASVVVFHNYLFPILYSEFDAGNFYVIPGSPEEVWKAKNLDFPRKDDMVISIVGSQFLYKGQWLEHALLLQALRPLFSGYNSESHNSHLKIIVLGGETASNYSVAIETISQNLTYPKDAVKHVSIVGNVDKILESSDLVLYGSFLEEQSFPEILMKAMALGKPIVAPDLVNIRKHVDDRVTGYLFPKKDLKVLSQIVLEVISEGKLSPLAKNIALMGKATVKNMMAQETITGYAALLENILKFSSEVDSPKDVQMVPPKLREEWSWHLFEAFFDTSPNNRTARSYEFIAKVEGHWNHTTGEALKFGVVNDDSFVYEIWEEERALQMVNTKKRRDDEELKSRVLQFRGTWEEVYKSAKRADRSKNDLHERDEGELLRTGQPLCIYEPYFGEGTWSFLHQYPLYRGVGLSVKGRRPRMDDIDASSRLPLFNNPYYRDALGDFGAFFAISNKIDRLHKNSWIGFQSWRATARKESLSKIAENALLDAIQTRKHGDALYFWVRMDKDPRNPLQKPFWSFCDAINAGNCRFAYNETLKNMYGIKNLGSLPPMPEDGDTWSVMQSWALPTRSFLEFVMFSRMFVDSLDAQVYEEHHRTNRCYLSVTKDKHCYSRLLELLVNVWAYHSARRIVYVDPVTGLMQEQHKQKNRRGLMWVKWFDYTTLKTMDEDLAEEADSDRRVGHWLWPWTGEIVWRGSLEKDRQRKNVEKEEKKKRSKDKLNRMRSRNGRQKVIGKYVKPSPENGTDTGNSTLLNGDA
;
A
#
# COMPACT_ATOMS: atom_id res chain seq x y z
N MET A 1 2.18 -60.21 -31.15
CA MET A 1 2.24 -61.40 -32.03
C MET A 1 0.87 -61.58 -32.65
N GLY A 2 0.80 -61.79 -33.97
CA GLY A 2 -0.43 -62.00 -34.75
C GLY A 2 -1.08 -60.68 -35.19
N SER A 3 -0.78 -60.11 -36.37
CA SER A 3 -1.15 -60.60 -37.72
C SER A 3 -2.67 -60.52 -37.88
N LEU A 4 -3.17 -59.46 -38.53
CA LEU A 4 -3.40 -59.36 -39.98
C LEU A 4 -4.72 -59.99 -40.40
N GLU A 5 -5.36 -59.22 -41.28
CA GLU A 5 -6.06 -59.66 -42.49
C GLU A 5 -7.56 -59.92 -42.49
N SER A 6 -8.11 -59.52 -43.65
CA SER A 6 -9.46 -59.65 -44.20
C SER A 6 -10.50 -58.64 -43.69
N GLY A 7 -11.24 -57.93 -44.54
CA GLY A 7 -11.31 -57.93 -45.99
C GLY A 7 -12.31 -56.87 -46.47
N ILE A 8 -11.86 -56.10 -47.48
CA ILE A 8 -12.51 -55.61 -48.73
C ILE A 8 -14.05 -55.35 -48.77
N PRO A 9 -14.50 -54.27 -49.46
CA PRO A 9 -15.76 -53.56 -49.20
C PRO A 9 -16.85 -53.71 -50.28
N ALA A 10 -18.05 -53.16 -50.06
CA ALA A 10 -19.04 -52.93 -51.11
C ALA A 10 -19.85 -51.60 -50.94
N LYS A 11 -19.77 -50.79 -52.02
CA LYS A 11 -20.65 -49.74 -52.61
C LYS A 11 -21.87 -49.22 -51.81
N ARG A 12 -21.98 -47.89 -51.55
CA ARG A 12 -22.59 -46.79 -52.37
C ARG A 12 -24.13 -46.95 -52.51
N GLU A 13 -24.97 -45.95 -52.26
CA GLU A 13 -24.83 -44.51 -52.51
C GLU A 13 -25.92 -43.67 -51.78
N SER A 14 -25.52 -42.50 -51.28
CA SER A 14 -26.27 -41.25 -51.04
C SER A 14 -25.56 -40.56 -49.86
N GLY A 15 -24.96 -39.38 -49.94
CA GLY A 15 -25.09 -38.26 -50.84
C GLY A 15 -25.10 -37.02 -49.95
N GLY A 16 -23.91 -36.52 -49.58
CA GLY A 16 -23.75 -35.30 -48.77
C GLY A 16 -22.87 -35.48 -47.52
N ARG A 17 -21.56 -35.68 -47.69
CA ARG A 17 -20.58 -35.91 -46.62
C ARG A 17 -20.49 -34.73 -45.64
N ALA A 18 -20.74 -35.03 -44.37
CA ALA A 18 -19.98 -34.53 -43.23
C ALA A 18 -19.02 -35.64 -42.74
N ALA A 19 -17.78 -35.29 -42.40
CA ALA A 19 -16.84 -36.05 -41.54
C ALA A 19 -15.64 -35.11 -41.28
N ARG A 20 -15.27 -34.66 -40.07
CA ARG A 20 -15.16 -35.27 -38.73
C ARG A 20 -14.10 -36.38 -38.67
N GLN A 21 -12.97 -36.11 -38.02
CA GLN A 21 -12.41 -36.83 -36.85
C GLN A 21 -10.90 -36.57 -36.69
N GLN A 22 -10.51 -36.00 -35.54
CA GLN A 22 -9.78 -36.63 -34.42
C GLN A 22 -8.27 -36.79 -34.64
N GLN A 23 -7.48 -36.19 -33.73
CA GLN A 23 -6.45 -36.91 -32.97
C GLN A 23 -5.91 -36.07 -31.81
N HIS A 24 -5.49 -36.80 -30.79
CA HIS A 24 -4.77 -36.47 -29.55
C HIS A 24 -3.41 -35.71 -29.80
N PRO A 25 -2.46 -35.67 -28.85
CA PRO A 25 -2.39 -34.95 -27.58
C PRO A 25 -1.05 -34.14 -27.45
N PHE A 26 -0.81 -33.53 -26.28
CA PHE A 26 0.49 -33.07 -25.77
C PHE A 26 1.19 -31.83 -26.40
N LEU A 27 1.68 -30.98 -25.48
CA LEU A 27 2.86 -30.10 -25.56
C LEU A 27 2.87 -28.96 -26.60
N GLN A 28 2.77 -27.71 -26.11
CA GLN A 28 3.87 -26.71 -26.19
C GLN A 28 3.38 -25.29 -25.84
N ARG A 29 3.92 -24.76 -24.74
CA ARG A 29 4.62 -23.46 -24.66
C ARG A 29 4.05 -22.34 -25.55
N ASN A 30 3.28 -21.43 -24.94
CA ASN A 30 3.01 -20.11 -25.52
C ASN A 30 4.33 -19.33 -25.66
N ARG A 31 4.94 -19.38 -26.84
CA ARG A 31 5.92 -18.41 -27.32
C ARG A 31 5.21 -17.49 -28.33
N SER A 32 5.19 -16.20 -28.00
CA SER A 32 5.23 -15.03 -28.89
C SER A 32 4.81 -15.25 -30.35
N ARG A 33 3.59 -14.87 -30.71
CA ARG A 33 3.21 -14.60 -32.11
C ARG A 33 3.67 -13.20 -32.50
N LEU A 34 4.93 -13.05 -32.93
CA LEU A 34 5.39 -11.83 -33.61
C LEU A 34 6.34 -12.08 -34.79
N SER A 35 6.58 -13.33 -35.21
CA SER A 35 7.46 -13.63 -36.34
C SER A 35 6.90 -14.71 -37.25
N ARG A 36 5.84 -14.38 -37.99
CA ARG A 36 5.46 -15.07 -39.24
C ARG A 36 4.39 -14.29 -40.00
N PHE A 37 4.74 -13.07 -40.43
CA PHE A 37 3.97 -12.30 -41.42
C PHE A 37 4.71 -12.08 -42.75
N PHE A 38 5.88 -12.71 -42.91
CA PHE A 38 6.57 -12.76 -44.19
C PHE A 38 6.55 -14.18 -44.70
N LEU A 39 5.63 -14.43 -45.64
CA LEU A 39 5.68 -15.37 -46.75
C LEU A 39 4.24 -15.82 -47.07
N PHE A 40 3.60 -15.21 -48.06
CA PHE A 40 2.97 -15.96 -49.16
C PHE A 40 2.68 -15.04 -50.36
N LYS A 41 2.82 -15.68 -51.52
CA LYS A 41 2.79 -15.18 -52.89
C LYS A 41 1.54 -14.37 -53.27
N ARG A 42 1.79 -13.34 -54.09
CA ARG A 42 0.97 -12.69 -55.15
C ARG A 42 -0.53 -12.55 -54.88
N LEU A 43 -0.89 -11.43 -54.27
CA LEU A 43 -2.24 -10.85 -54.34
C LEU A 43 -2.41 -10.07 -55.65
N ASN A 44 -3.53 -10.27 -56.33
CA ASN A 44 -3.88 -9.63 -57.59
C ASN A 44 -4.04 -8.10 -57.42
N TYR A 45 -3.51 -7.34 -58.39
CA TYR A 45 -3.51 -5.87 -58.42
C TYR A 45 -4.91 -5.26 -58.24
N LEU A 46 -5.95 -5.95 -58.73
CA LEU A 46 -7.35 -5.54 -58.60
C LEU A 46 -7.85 -5.55 -57.14
N GLN A 47 -7.34 -6.48 -56.33
CA GLN A 47 -7.71 -6.61 -54.93
C GLN A 47 -7.09 -5.49 -54.09
N TRP A 48 -5.91 -4.99 -54.49
CA TRP A 48 -5.25 -3.85 -53.86
C TRP A 48 -6.00 -2.53 -54.11
N ILE A 49 -6.52 -2.34 -55.32
CA ILE A 49 -7.36 -1.19 -55.69
C ILE A 49 -8.68 -1.24 -54.92
N CYS A 50 -9.32 -2.41 -54.81
CA CYS A 50 -10.53 -2.56 -54.00
C CYS A 50 -10.26 -2.32 -52.51
N THR A 51 -9.14 -2.80 -51.95
CA THR A 51 -8.81 -2.53 -50.54
C THR A 51 -8.46 -1.06 -50.30
N MET A 52 -7.78 -0.39 -51.25
CA MET A 52 -7.54 1.06 -51.15
C MET A 52 -8.85 1.85 -51.27
N GLY A 53 -9.75 1.47 -52.18
CA GLY A 53 -11.06 2.09 -52.31
C GLY A 53 -11.92 1.95 -51.06
N VAL A 54 -11.95 0.76 -50.45
CA VAL A 54 -12.65 0.52 -49.18
C VAL A 54 -11.96 1.27 -48.03
N PHE A 55 -10.63 1.33 -47.99
CA PHE A 55 -9.91 2.09 -46.98
C PHE A 55 -10.19 3.60 -47.11
N PHE A 56 -10.16 4.16 -48.32
CA PHE A 56 -10.51 5.56 -48.54
C PHE A 56 -11.98 5.85 -48.25
N PHE A 57 -12.89 4.93 -48.57
CA PHE A 57 -14.30 5.05 -48.21
C PHE A 57 -14.49 5.05 -46.69
N PHE A 58 -13.78 4.20 -45.95
CA PHE A 58 -13.79 4.19 -44.49
C PHE A 58 -13.11 5.44 -43.90
N VAL A 59 -12.04 5.95 -44.49
CA VAL A 59 -11.39 7.21 -44.04
C VAL A 59 -12.31 8.40 -44.26
N VAL A 60 -13.04 8.47 -45.38
CA VAL A 60 -14.03 9.51 -45.65
C VAL A 60 -15.23 9.37 -44.72
N LEU A 61 -15.73 8.16 -44.47
CA LEU A 61 -16.77 7.90 -43.46
C LEU A 61 -16.30 8.28 -42.06
N PHE A 62 -15.07 7.96 -41.68
CA PHE A 62 -14.52 8.29 -40.36
C PHE A 62 -14.27 9.81 -40.21
N GLN A 63 -13.90 10.51 -41.29
CA GLN A 63 -13.83 11.97 -41.32
C GLN A 63 -15.23 12.62 -41.30
N MET A 64 -16.25 11.98 -41.87
CA MET A 64 -17.64 12.47 -41.79
C MET A 64 -18.32 12.18 -40.44
N PHE A 65 -17.79 11.24 -39.64
CA PHE A 65 -18.34 10.83 -38.34
C PHE A 65 -17.43 11.14 -37.13
N LEU A 66 -16.37 11.93 -37.31
CA LEU A 66 -15.68 12.56 -36.18
C LEU A 66 -16.50 13.78 -35.70
N PRO A 67 -16.82 13.88 -34.40
CA PRO A 67 -17.77 14.85 -33.88
C PRO A 67 -17.17 16.26 -33.86
N GLY A 68 -17.42 17.02 -34.93
CA GLY A 68 -17.48 18.48 -34.88
C GLY A 68 -18.83 18.86 -34.29
N LEU A 69 -18.83 19.25 -33.01
CA LEU A 69 -19.89 19.86 -32.22
C LEU A 69 -21.03 20.49 -33.06
N VAL A 70 -22.08 19.72 -33.28
CA VAL A 70 -23.41 20.23 -33.61
C VAL A 70 -24.06 20.57 -32.28
N ILE A 71 -24.06 21.86 -31.98
CA ILE A 71 -24.85 22.46 -30.91
C ILE A 71 -26.33 22.22 -31.22
N ASP A 72 -27.01 21.54 -30.29
CA ASP A 72 -28.46 21.42 -30.26
C ASP A 72 -29.11 22.83 -30.31
N LYS A 73 -29.96 23.02 -31.33
CA LYS A 73 -30.85 24.18 -31.44
C LYS A 73 -32.24 23.79 -30.93
N SER A 74 -32.49 24.07 -29.65
CA SER A 74 -33.81 24.32 -29.04
C SER A 74 -33.52 24.74 -27.60
N ASP A 75 -33.76 25.96 -27.12
CA ASP A 75 -34.98 26.73 -27.19
C ASP A 75 -34.70 28.25 -27.12
N LYS A 76 -35.55 29.05 -27.77
CA LYS A 76 -35.62 30.49 -27.50
C LYS A 76 -36.44 30.71 -26.22
N PRO A 77 -36.04 31.70 -25.39
CA PRO A 77 -36.95 32.82 -25.20
C PRO A 77 -36.27 34.19 -25.34
N TRP A 78 -37.04 35.07 -25.97
CA TRP A 78 -36.98 36.53 -26.03
C TRP A 78 -35.69 37.29 -26.33
N SER A 79 -35.74 37.89 -27.52
CA SER A 79 -34.98 39.04 -28.01
C SER A 79 -35.12 40.25 -27.07
N SER A 80 -34.06 40.56 -26.32
CA SER A 80 -33.66 41.94 -26.04
C SER A 80 -32.58 42.32 -27.04
N LYS A 81 -32.86 43.31 -27.91
CA LYS A 81 -31.84 43.92 -28.78
C LYS A 81 -30.90 44.73 -27.90
N GLU A 82 -29.76 44.16 -27.53
CA GLU A 82 -28.67 44.87 -26.84
C GLU A 82 -27.71 45.51 -27.85
N ILE A 83 -27.42 46.79 -27.60
CA ILE A 83 -26.57 47.65 -28.42
C ILE A 83 -25.12 47.48 -27.94
N LEU A 84 -24.38 46.57 -28.56
CA LEU A 84 -22.92 46.54 -28.50
C LEU A 84 -22.34 47.62 -29.44
N PRO A 85 -21.25 48.31 -29.07
CA PRO A 85 -20.54 49.21 -29.98
C PRO A 85 -20.15 48.48 -31.28
N PRO A 86 -20.26 49.12 -32.46
CA PRO A 86 -20.04 48.48 -33.77
C PRO A 86 -18.71 47.73 -33.89
N ASP A 87 -17.67 48.22 -33.22
CA ASP A 87 -16.30 47.70 -33.29
C ASP A 87 -16.13 46.33 -32.60
N LEU A 88 -17.03 45.96 -31.67
CA LEU A 88 -16.95 44.71 -30.90
C LEU A 88 -17.78 43.57 -31.50
N VAL A 89 -18.67 43.87 -32.45
CA VAL A 89 -19.50 42.86 -33.15
C VAL A 89 -18.64 41.98 -34.07
N VAL A 90 -17.60 42.57 -34.68
CA VAL A 90 -16.68 41.91 -35.62
C VAL A 90 -15.84 40.82 -34.94
N PHE A 91 -15.46 41.01 -33.66
CA PHE A 91 -14.71 40.01 -32.90
C PHE A 91 -15.57 38.83 -32.43
N LYS A 92 -16.89 39.04 -32.28
CA LYS A 92 -17.87 38.01 -31.95
C LYS A 92 -18.20 37.10 -33.13
N GLU A 93 -18.26 37.66 -34.34
CA GLU A 93 -18.51 36.88 -35.56
C GLU A 93 -17.30 36.05 -36.02
N ARG A 94 -16.07 36.37 -35.55
CA ARG A 94 -14.83 35.64 -35.88
C ARG A 94 -14.40 34.56 -34.86
N GLY A 95 -15.17 34.31 -33.80
CA GLY A 95 -14.81 33.32 -32.78
C GLY A 95 -13.68 33.75 -31.83
N PHE A 96 -13.32 35.04 -31.78
CA PHE A 96 -12.29 35.57 -30.87
C PHE A 96 -12.78 35.73 -29.42
N PHE A 97 -14.08 35.58 -29.19
CA PHE A 97 -14.71 35.52 -27.86
C PHE A 97 -15.01 34.08 -27.41
N ASP A 98 -14.25 33.08 -27.89
CA ASP A 98 -14.14 31.80 -27.17
C ASP A 98 -13.40 32.08 -25.85
N PHE A 99 -14.17 32.54 -24.87
CA PHE A 99 -13.75 32.57 -23.48
C PHE A 99 -13.60 31.11 -23.07
N GLY A 100 -12.36 30.64 -23.01
CA GLY A 100 -12.02 29.21 -22.92
C GLY A 100 -12.92 28.45 -21.94
N GLU A 101 -13.88 27.72 -22.49
CA GLU A 101 -14.31 26.46 -21.91
C GLU A 101 -13.14 25.47 -22.14
N ASP A 102 -12.90 24.54 -21.21
CA ASP A 102 -12.03 23.35 -21.38
C ASP A 102 -10.69 23.26 -20.61
N VAL A 103 -10.58 23.83 -19.39
CA VAL A 103 -9.62 23.25 -18.42
C VAL A 103 -10.33 22.93 -17.11
N ARG A 104 -10.97 21.76 -17.09
CA ARG A 104 -11.54 21.17 -15.88
C ARG A 104 -10.65 20.00 -15.44
N PHE A 105 -10.16 20.04 -14.20
CA PHE A 105 -9.53 18.87 -13.61
C PHE A 105 -10.60 17.87 -13.20
N GLU A 106 -10.51 16.65 -13.75
CA GLU A 106 -11.34 15.52 -13.36
C GLU A 106 -10.44 14.31 -13.04
N PRO A 107 -10.49 13.76 -11.81
CA PRO A 107 -9.68 12.62 -11.41
C PRO A 107 -10.26 11.30 -11.96
N THR A 108 -10.37 11.18 -13.29
CA THR A 108 -11.07 10.09 -13.99
C THR A 108 -10.57 8.70 -13.62
N LYS A 109 -9.24 8.51 -13.51
CA LYS A 109 -8.65 7.22 -13.10
C LYS A 109 -9.06 6.79 -11.69
N LEU A 110 -9.08 7.72 -10.73
CA LEU A 110 -9.51 7.45 -9.36
C LEU A 110 -11.02 7.23 -9.28
N LEU A 111 -11.81 8.06 -9.95
CA LEU A 111 -13.27 7.91 -9.97
C LEU A 111 -13.69 6.57 -10.59
N MET A 112 -13.07 6.17 -11.69
CA MET A 112 -13.26 4.83 -12.27
C MET A 112 -12.84 3.71 -11.29
N LYS A 113 -11.78 3.93 -10.51
CA LYS A 113 -11.35 2.97 -9.48
C LYS A 113 -12.39 2.86 -8.37
N PHE A 114 -12.91 3.98 -7.86
CA PHE A 114 -13.97 3.98 -6.85
C PHE A 114 -15.23 3.29 -7.38
N GLN A 115 -15.70 3.64 -8.58
CA GLN A 115 -16.87 3.01 -9.21
C GLN A 115 -16.72 1.50 -9.37
N ARG A 116 -15.58 1.02 -9.90
CA ARG A 116 -15.31 -0.43 -10.04
C ARG A 116 -15.32 -1.16 -8.69
N GLU A 117 -14.92 -0.49 -7.63
CA GLU A 117 -14.90 -1.06 -6.28
C GLU A 117 -16.31 -1.08 -5.65
N THR A 118 -17.12 -0.04 -5.89
CA THR A 118 -18.52 0.07 -5.43
C THR A 118 -19.46 -0.88 -6.18
N ASP A 119 -19.38 -0.98 -7.51
CA ASP A 119 -20.20 -1.89 -8.32
C ASP A 119 -19.95 -3.36 -7.97
N GLY A 120 -18.72 -3.66 -7.53
CA GLY A 120 -18.41 -4.95 -6.94
C GLY A 120 -19.31 -5.26 -5.74
N LEU A 121 -19.44 -4.33 -4.78
CA LEU A 121 -20.14 -4.54 -3.51
C LEU A 121 -21.67 -4.70 -3.68
N SER A 122 -22.26 -4.04 -4.68
CA SER A 122 -23.70 -4.05 -4.95
C SER A 122 -24.21 -5.38 -5.52
N PHE A 123 -23.44 -6.02 -6.40
CA PHE A 123 -23.80 -7.29 -7.05
C PHE A 123 -23.83 -8.52 -6.10
N THR A 124 -23.34 -8.37 -4.86
CA THR A 124 -23.14 -9.48 -3.92
C THR A 124 -24.23 -9.66 -2.87
N SER A 125 -25.17 -8.73 -2.73
CA SER A 125 -26.33 -8.95 -1.86
C SER A 125 -27.28 -10.03 -2.41
N SER A 126 -27.20 -10.34 -3.71
CA SER A 126 -28.13 -11.20 -4.41
C SER A 126 -27.64 -12.62 -4.72
N SER A 127 -26.34 -12.92 -4.57
CA SER A 127 -25.76 -14.20 -5.08
C SER A 127 -25.38 -15.23 -4.01
N LEU A 128 -25.36 -14.87 -2.73
CA LEU A 128 -25.04 -15.78 -1.63
C LEU A 128 -26.15 -15.72 -0.57
N ASN A 129 -26.78 -16.86 -0.28
CA ASN A 129 -27.77 -17.01 0.80
C ASN A 129 -27.16 -16.92 2.22
N THR A 130 -25.94 -16.37 2.37
CA THR A 130 -25.27 -16.16 3.66
C THR A 130 -25.34 -14.68 4.06
N THR A 131 -25.95 -14.41 5.21
CA THR A 131 -26.08 -13.07 5.78
C THR A 131 -24.71 -12.57 6.25
N LEU A 132 -24.00 -11.80 5.42
CA LEU A 132 -22.79 -11.09 5.84
C LEU A 132 -23.17 -10.11 6.97
N GLN A 133 -22.74 -10.41 8.19
CA GLN A 133 -23.07 -9.62 9.37
C GLN A 133 -21.89 -8.77 9.79
N ARG A 134 -22.11 -7.46 9.89
CA ARG A 134 -21.18 -6.55 10.58
C ARG A 134 -21.53 -6.50 12.06
N PHE A 135 -20.51 -6.51 12.91
CA PHE A 135 -20.69 -6.56 14.36
C PHE A 135 -20.42 -5.22 15.05
N GLY A 136 -19.61 -4.34 14.44
CA GLY A 136 -19.41 -2.96 14.91
C GLY A 136 -18.85 -2.84 16.33
N PHE A 137 -17.87 -3.67 16.70
CA PHE A 137 -17.32 -3.68 18.06
C PHE A 137 -16.23 -2.63 18.31
N ARG A 138 -15.49 -2.26 17.26
CA ARG A 138 -14.50 -1.18 17.33
C ARG A 138 -14.86 -0.06 16.37
N LYS A 139 -14.58 1.17 16.79
CA LYS A 139 -14.63 2.34 15.92
C LYS A 139 -13.52 2.26 14.86
N PRO A 140 -13.75 2.75 13.63
CA PRO A 140 -12.71 2.83 12.61
C PRO A 140 -11.58 3.75 13.08
N LYS A 141 -10.33 3.27 12.98
CA LYS A 141 -9.15 3.95 13.55
C LYS A 141 -8.32 4.60 12.47
N LEU A 142 -8.07 5.91 12.59
CA LEU A 142 -7.26 6.71 11.66
C LEU A 142 -6.00 7.24 12.34
N ALA A 143 -4.87 7.13 11.64
CA ALA A 143 -3.63 7.81 12.04
C ALA A 143 -3.47 9.11 11.27
N LEU A 144 -3.19 10.20 11.97
CA LEU A 144 -2.77 11.48 11.38
C LEU A 144 -1.27 11.65 11.58
N VAL A 145 -0.53 11.91 10.51
CA VAL A 145 0.93 12.02 10.53
C VAL A 145 1.32 13.44 10.12
N PHE A 146 2.03 14.14 11.02
CA PHE A 146 2.50 15.51 10.80
C PHE A 146 4.01 15.60 10.87
N ALA A 147 4.62 16.46 10.06
CA ALA A 147 6.02 16.82 10.24
C ALA A 147 6.24 17.55 11.58
N HIS A 148 5.37 18.50 11.91
CA HIS A 148 5.46 19.28 13.14
C HIS A 148 4.08 19.69 13.66
N LEU A 149 3.97 19.93 14.97
CA LEU A 149 2.72 20.40 15.62
C LEU A 149 2.73 21.92 15.90
N LEU A 150 3.17 22.69 14.93
CA LEU A 150 3.21 24.16 15.00
C LEU A 150 1.83 24.77 14.76
N ALA A 151 1.59 25.96 15.31
CA ALA A 151 0.34 26.67 15.06
C ALA A 151 0.34 27.24 13.64
N ASP A 152 -0.21 26.47 12.70
CA ASP A 152 -0.32 26.83 11.29
C ASP A 152 -1.76 26.60 10.77
N PRO A 153 -2.10 27.15 9.59
CA PRO A 153 -3.43 26.97 8.99
C PRO A 153 -3.77 25.50 8.71
N GLU A 154 -2.78 24.64 8.49
CA GLU A 154 -3.01 23.22 8.18
C GLU A 154 -3.43 22.43 9.41
N GLN A 155 -2.80 22.69 10.55
CA GLN A 155 -3.20 22.17 11.83
C GLN A 155 -4.62 22.61 12.15
N LEU A 156 -5.00 23.87 11.87
CA LEU A 156 -6.37 24.33 12.05
C LEU A 156 -7.35 23.56 11.15
N LEU A 157 -7.01 23.35 9.87
CA LEU A 157 -7.80 22.55 8.94
C LEU A 157 -7.95 21.12 9.46
N MET A 158 -6.85 20.45 9.78
CA MET A 158 -6.83 19.06 10.20
C MET A 158 -7.49 18.85 11.56
N VAL A 159 -7.34 19.78 12.52
CA VAL A 159 -8.07 19.76 13.79
C VAL A 159 -9.58 19.86 13.56
N THR A 160 -10.01 20.75 12.67
CA THR A 160 -11.44 20.93 12.35
C THR A 160 -12.01 19.68 11.68
N VAL A 161 -11.33 19.14 10.66
CA VAL A 161 -11.73 17.90 9.97
C VAL A 161 -11.76 16.73 10.96
N SER A 162 -10.76 16.61 11.83
CA SER A 162 -10.69 15.54 12.83
C SER A 162 -11.83 15.59 13.83
N LYS A 163 -12.24 16.78 14.25
CA LYS A 163 -13.39 16.95 15.14
C LYS A 163 -14.68 16.46 14.48
N ALA A 164 -14.89 16.79 13.20
CA ALA A 164 -16.02 16.28 12.43
C ALA A 164 -15.97 14.75 12.25
N LEU A 165 -14.78 14.19 11.98
CA LEU A 165 -14.60 12.75 11.85
C LEU A 165 -14.83 11.98 13.17
N GLN A 166 -14.49 12.56 14.32
CA GLN A 166 -14.80 11.96 15.63
C GLN A 166 -16.32 11.85 15.86
N GLU A 167 -17.10 12.86 15.47
CA GLU A 167 -18.57 12.84 15.54
C GLU A 167 -19.18 11.82 14.58
N ILE A 168 -18.58 11.64 13.41
CA ILE A 168 -18.94 10.60 12.43
C ILE A 168 -18.71 9.18 13.00
N GLY A 169 -17.78 9.05 13.96
CA GLY A 169 -17.52 7.80 14.68
C GLY A 169 -16.09 7.29 14.56
N PHE A 170 -15.16 8.05 13.98
CA PHE A 170 -13.75 7.66 13.88
C PHE A 170 -13.00 7.83 15.21
N ALA A 171 -12.12 6.88 15.50
CA ALA A 171 -11.09 7.02 16.53
C ALA A 171 -9.80 7.54 15.87
N ILE A 172 -9.25 8.64 16.37
CA ILE A 172 -8.10 9.31 15.75
C ILE A 172 -6.91 9.25 16.70
N GLU A 173 -5.73 8.98 16.17
CA GLU A 173 -4.45 9.13 16.88
C GLU A 173 -3.48 9.95 16.03
N VAL A 174 -2.71 10.82 16.68
CA VAL A 174 -1.79 11.74 16.01
C VAL A 174 -0.35 11.29 16.24
N HIS A 175 0.43 11.25 15.17
CA HIS A 175 1.86 10.95 15.16
C HIS A 175 2.60 12.14 14.55
N SER A 176 3.66 12.63 15.21
CA SER A 176 4.45 13.73 14.65
C SER A 176 5.94 13.52 14.78
N LEU A 177 6.73 14.05 13.83
CA LEU A 177 8.20 14.01 13.88
C LEU A 177 8.76 15.00 14.90
N GLU A 178 8.19 16.21 14.93
CA GLU A 178 8.57 17.29 15.84
C GLU A 178 7.38 17.74 16.71
N ASP A 179 7.65 17.99 17.99
CA ASP A 179 6.64 18.49 18.92
C ASP A 179 6.35 19.98 18.67
N GLY A 180 5.23 20.48 19.20
CA GLY A 180 4.84 21.87 19.03
C GLY A 180 3.62 22.28 19.86
N PRO A 181 3.26 23.58 19.85
CA PRO A 181 2.20 24.13 20.70
C PRO A 181 0.82 23.52 20.48
N VAL A 182 0.54 22.99 19.28
CA VAL A 182 -0.76 22.37 18.94
C VAL A 182 -0.95 21.02 19.63
N ASN A 183 0.11 20.41 20.17
CA ASN A 183 0.01 19.20 21.00
C ASN A 183 -1.02 19.38 22.14
N GLY A 184 -1.01 20.54 22.81
CA GLY A 184 -1.98 20.86 23.86
C GLY A 184 -3.43 20.96 23.37
N ILE A 185 -3.66 21.31 22.09
CA ILE A 185 -5.00 21.33 21.48
C ILE A 185 -5.49 19.90 21.24
N TRP A 186 -4.65 19.05 20.65
CA TRP A 186 -4.98 17.65 20.40
C TRP A 186 -5.30 16.89 21.70
N GLN A 187 -4.53 17.12 22.76
CA GLN A 187 -4.80 16.55 24.08
C GLN A 187 -6.14 17.01 24.68
N LYS A 188 -6.50 18.30 24.53
CA LYS A 188 -7.80 18.82 24.98
C LYS A 188 -8.98 18.20 24.23
N MET A 189 -8.77 17.74 23.00
CA MET A 189 -9.77 16.98 22.22
C MET A 189 -9.83 15.50 22.60
N GLY A 190 -9.02 15.04 23.56
CA GLY A 190 -8.91 13.62 23.93
C GLY A 190 -8.21 12.77 22.86
N VAL A 191 -7.45 13.38 21.96
CA VAL A 191 -6.69 12.68 20.91
C VAL A 191 -5.27 12.41 21.41
N PRO A 192 -4.80 11.15 21.45
CA PRO A 192 -3.44 10.83 21.85
C PRO A 192 -2.44 11.30 20.78
N VAL A 193 -1.36 11.92 21.24
CA VAL A 193 -0.26 12.41 20.40
C VAL A 193 1.00 11.62 20.72
N THR A 194 1.63 11.03 19.70
CA THR A 194 2.90 10.30 19.83
C THR A 194 3.99 11.00 19.01
N ILE A 195 5.08 11.41 19.66
CA ILE A 195 6.23 12.00 18.97
C ILE A 195 7.19 10.88 18.54
N VAL A 196 7.39 10.76 17.22
CA VAL A 196 8.20 9.72 16.59
C VAL A 196 9.61 10.25 16.38
N LYS A 197 10.54 9.83 17.24
CA LYS A 197 11.97 10.16 17.06
C LYS A 197 12.55 9.37 15.90
N THR A 198 12.75 10.01 14.75
CA THR A 198 13.47 9.44 13.60
C THR A 198 14.97 9.45 13.83
N ASN A 199 15.45 8.66 14.80
CA ASN A 199 16.90 8.54 15.06
C ASN A 199 17.58 7.57 14.08
N HIS A 200 16.82 6.77 13.31
CA HIS A 200 17.36 5.87 12.28
C HIS A 200 16.48 5.90 11.03
N SER A 201 17.11 6.04 9.87
CA SER A 201 16.50 6.22 8.55
C SER A 201 15.73 5.01 7.99
N SER A 202 15.54 3.94 8.79
CA SER A 202 15.05 2.65 8.26
C SER A 202 14.21 1.80 9.21
N SER A 203 13.91 2.22 10.45
CA SER A 203 13.11 1.40 11.38
C SER A 203 11.69 1.94 11.59
N CYS A 204 10.71 1.15 11.16
CA CYS A 204 9.30 1.43 11.44
C CYS A 204 8.96 1.07 12.87
N VAL A 205 8.83 2.07 13.75
CA VAL A 205 8.58 1.84 15.18
C VAL A 205 7.08 1.66 15.48
N ILE A 206 6.21 1.95 14.51
CA ILE A 206 4.75 1.90 14.67
C ILE A 206 4.16 0.77 13.82
N ASP A 207 3.27 -0.03 14.41
CA ASP A 207 2.42 -0.97 13.66
C ASP A 207 1.30 -0.21 12.94
N TRP A 208 1.57 0.19 11.71
CA TRP A 208 0.60 0.91 10.88
C TRP A 208 -0.61 0.06 10.47
N LEU A 209 -0.54 -1.28 10.57
CA LEU A 209 -1.70 -2.16 10.29
C LEU A 209 -2.74 -2.16 11.42
N SER A 210 -2.44 -1.52 12.55
CA SER A 210 -3.42 -1.29 13.61
C SER A 210 -4.46 -0.21 13.25
N TYR A 211 -4.21 0.56 12.19
CA TYR A 211 -5.10 1.59 11.67
C TYR A 211 -5.79 1.09 10.40
N ASP A 212 -7.01 1.56 10.17
CA ASP A 212 -7.77 1.25 8.96
C ASP A 212 -7.37 2.20 7.81
N GLY A 213 -6.75 3.35 8.12
CA GLY A 213 -6.12 4.26 7.15
C GLY A 213 -5.24 5.32 7.79
N VAL A 214 -4.39 5.94 6.97
CA VAL A 214 -3.42 6.95 7.40
C VAL A 214 -3.55 8.21 6.54
N ILE A 215 -3.62 9.37 7.20
CA ILE A 215 -3.53 10.68 6.55
C ILE A 215 -2.18 11.28 6.91
N VAL A 216 -1.35 11.51 5.91
CA VAL A 216 -0.06 12.21 6.06
C VAL A 216 -0.26 13.64 5.58
N ASN A 217 0.15 14.61 6.38
CA ASN A 217 0.09 16.02 6.02
C ASN A 217 1.50 16.60 5.84
N SER A 218 1.65 17.48 4.85
CA SER A 218 2.89 18.11 4.41
C SER A 218 3.87 17.19 3.65
N LEU A 219 4.66 17.79 2.76
CA LEU A 219 5.82 17.17 2.12
C LEU A 219 6.93 16.80 3.12
N GLU A 220 7.03 17.53 4.24
CA GLU A 220 8.10 17.37 5.22
C GLU A 220 8.01 16.02 5.96
N ALA A 221 6.81 15.42 5.99
CA ALA A 221 6.58 14.08 6.54
C ALA A 221 7.03 12.93 5.62
N ARG A 222 7.76 13.24 4.52
CA ARG A 222 8.29 12.27 3.55
C ARG A 222 9.01 11.09 4.20
N SER A 223 9.75 11.30 5.29
CA SER A 223 10.51 10.24 5.97
C SER A 223 9.65 9.04 6.34
N MET A 224 8.36 9.24 6.62
CA MET A 224 7.40 8.17 6.95
C MET A 224 7.02 7.28 5.76
N PHE A 225 7.17 7.76 4.53
CA PHE A 225 6.90 6.95 3.34
C PHE A 225 7.89 5.80 3.16
N THR A 226 9.09 5.89 3.77
CA THR A 226 10.02 4.75 3.83
C THR A 226 9.34 3.52 4.46
N CYS A 227 8.55 3.72 5.52
CA CYS A 227 7.76 2.67 6.14
C CYS A 227 6.59 2.21 5.29
N PHE A 228 5.83 3.14 4.71
CA PHE A 228 4.67 2.77 3.91
C PHE A 228 5.07 1.99 2.65
N MET A 229 6.25 2.24 2.08
CA MET A 229 6.78 1.51 0.94
C MET A 229 7.26 0.09 1.26
N GLN A 230 7.40 -0.28 2.54
CA GLN A 230 7.84 -1.61 2.96
C GLN A 230 6.65 -2.56 3.23
N GLU A 231 6.85 -3.86 3.00
CA GLU A 231 5.86 -4.87 3.40
C GLU A 231 5.91 -5.07 4.92
N PRO A 232 4.75 -5.23 5.60
CA PRO A 232 3.39 -5.40 5.06
C PRO A 232 2.60 -4.10 4.87
N PHE A 233 3.17 -2.95 5.23
CA PHE A 233 2.48 -1.65 5.21
C PHE A 233 2.11 -1.16 3.80
N LYS A 234 2.68 -1.73 2.73
CA LYS A 234 2.27 -1.45 1.34
C LYS A 234 0.76 -1.57 1.07
N SER A 235 0.06 -2.45 1.80
CA SER A 235 -1.37 -2.70 1.62
C SER A 235 -2.27 -1.63 2.26
N LEU A 236 -1.72 -0.79 3.13
CA LEU A 236 -2.45 0.22 3.89
C LEU A 236 -2.85 1.41 3.01
N PRO A 237 -4.12 1.88 3.06
CA PRO A 237 -4.54 3.09 2.37
C PRO A 237 -3.89 4.31 3.01
N VAL A 238 -3.19 5.10 2.19
CA VAL A 238 -2.49 6.32 2.61
C VAL A 238 -3.01 7.50 1.81
N VAL A 239 -3.58 8.49 2.49
CA VAL A 239 -3.96 9.79 1.93
C VAL A 239 -2.85 10.77 2.25
N TRP A 240 -2.26 11.40 1.22
CA TRP A 240 -1.20 12.39 1.41
C TRP A 240 -1.72 13.77 1.05
N VAL A 241 -1.77 14.68 2.03
CA VAL A 241 -2.18 16.07 1.84
C VAL A 241 -0.94 16.91 1.60
N ILE A 242 -0.91 17.59 0.45
CA ILE A 242 0.20 18.47 0.03
C ILE A 242 -0.38 19.84 -0.25
N ASN A 243 0.14 20.85 0.45
CA ASN A 243 -0.27 22.24 0.26
C ASN A 243 0.92 23.15 -0.10
N GLU A 244 2.15 22.63 -0.11
CA GLU A 244 3.34 23.38 -0.49
C GLU A 244 3.52 23.45 -2.02
N GLU A 245 3.87 24.62 -2.56
CA GLU A 245 4.26 24.79 -3.97
C GLU A 245 5.75 24.50 -4.23
N THR A 246 6.56 24.47 -3.17
CA THR A 246 8.03 24.50 -3.25
C THR A 246 8.64 23.36 -4.08
N LEU A 247 8.13 22.13 -3.94
CA LEU A 247 8.64 20.97 -4.69
C LEU A 247 8.28 21.03 -6.18
N ALA A 248 7.09 21.53 -6.54
CA ALA A 248 6.70 21.70 -7.94
C ALA A 248 7.56 22.76 -8.66
N VAL A 249 7.95 23.83 -7.96
CA VAL A 249 8.89 24.82 -8.51
C VAL A 249 10.28 24.21 -8.66
N ARG A 250 10.73 23.41 -7.68
CA ARG A 250 12.03 22.74 -7.72
C ARG A 250 12.11 21.64 -8.77
N SER A 251 11.03 20.94 -9.06
CA SER A 251 11.03 19.85 -10.04
C SER A 251 11.37 20.32 -11.46
N ARG A 252 10.89 21.51 -11.84
CA ARG A 252 11.27 22.19 -13.09
C ARG A 252 12.77 22.45 -13.17
N GLN A 253 13.40 22.76 -12.04
CA GLN A 253 14.85 22.92 -11.96
C GLN A 253 15.58 21.58 -12.06
N TYR A 254 15.08 20.50 -11.44
CA TYR A 254 15.68 19.17 -11.57
C TYR A 254 15.73 18.69 -13.03
N ASN A 255 14.67 18.98 -13.80
CA ASN A 255 14.61 18.70 -15.23
C ASN A 255 15.63 19.51 -16.04
N SER A 256 15.84 20.78 -15.71
CA SER A 256 16.83 21.62 -16.42
C SER A 256 18.27 21.29 -16.02
N THR A 257 18.51 20.82 -14.79
CA THR A 257 19.85 20.41 -14.31
C THR A 257 20.20 18.94 -14.56
N GLY A 258 19.27 18.13 -15.07
CA GLY A 258 19.49 16.70 -15.37
C GLY A 258 19.52 15.77 -14.16
N GLN A 259 18.91 16.15 -13.02
CA GLN A 259 18.85 15.33 -11.80
C GLN A 259 17.69 14.32 -11.85
N THR A 260 17.74 13.39 -12.80
CA THR A 260 16.66 12.43 -13.07
C THR A 260 16.41 11.42 -11.95
N GLU A 261 17.45 11.05 -11.19
CA GLU A 261 17.36 10.07 -10.11
C GLU A 261 16.53 10.58 -8.93
N LEU A 262 16.74 11.83 -8.51
CA LEU A 262 15.97 12.46 -7.43
C LEU A 262 14.50 12.63 -7.82
N LEU A 263 14.24 12.94 -9.09
CA LEU A 263 12.89 13.02 -9.64
C LEU A 263 12.21 11.64 -9.69
N ALA A 264 12.93 10.59 -10.05
CA ALA A 264 12.44 9.22 -10.04
C ALA A 264 12.10 8.74 -8.61
N ASP A 265 12.91 9.12 -7.63
CA ASP A 265 12.69 8.80 -6.22
C ASP A 265 11.43 9.50 -5.66
N TRP A 266 11.22 10.78 -5.98
CA TRP A 266 9.95 11.45 -5.68
C TRP A 266 8.76 10.75 -6.36
N LYS A 267 8.85 10.44 -7.65
CA LYS A 267 7.79 9.71 -8.37
C LYS A 267 7.43 8.39 -7.70
N LYS A 268 8.43 7.65 -7.20
CA LYS A 268 8.22 6.39 -6.46
C LYS A 268 7.40 6.62 -5.19
N ILE A 269 7.69 7.67 -4.43
CA ILE A 269 6.96 8.02 -3.20
C ILE A 269 5.54 8.45 -3.51
N PHE A 270 5.34 9.33 -4.50
CA PHE A 270 4.02 9.76 -4.96
C PHE A 270 3.17 8.57 -5.42
N SER A 271 3.77 7.58 -6.09
CA SER A 271 3.08 6.37 -6.53
C SER A 271 2.59 5.48 -5.37
N ARG A 272 3.22 5.57 -4.18
CA ARG A 272 2.80 4.82 -2.99
C ARG A 272 1.54 5.39 -2.36
N ALA A 273 1.33 6.72 -2.40
CA ALA A 273 0.12 7.31 -1.86
C ALA A 273 -1.12 6.75 -2.58
N SER A 274 -2.12 6.31 -1.82
CA SER A 274 -3.38 5.82 -2.40
C SER A 274 -4.14 6.96 -3.08
N VAL A 275 -4.13 8.13 -2.44
CA VAL A 275 -4.59 9.40 -3.00
C VAL A 275 -3.69 10.52 -2.50
N VAL A 276 -3.34 11.45 -3.39
CA VAL A 276 -2.70 12.73 -3.05
C VAL A 276 -3.77 13.82 -3.14
N VAL A 277 -3.98 14.53 -2.03
CA VAL A 277 -5.00 15.56 -1.89
C VAL A 277 -4.35 16.93 -1.96
N PHE A 278 -4.92 17.79 -2.79
CA PHE A 278 -4.57 19.21 -2.90
C PHE A 278 -5.75 20.09 -2.49
N HIS A 279 -5.46 21.28 -1.96
CA HIS A 279 -6.47 22.26 -1.54
C HIS A 279 -7.02 23.14 -2.68
N ASN A 280 -6.39 23.12 -3.85
CA ASN A 280 -6.73 23.95 -5.00
C ASN A 280 -6.45 23.19 -6.31
N TYR A 281 -7.29 23.42 -7.33
CA TYR A 281 -7.19 22.85 -8.67
C TYR A 281 -5.94 23.28 -9.46
N LEU A 282 -5.22 24.31 -9.01
CA LEU A 282 -3.92 24.69 -9.59
C LEU A 282 -2.82 23.64 -9.31
N PHE A 283 -2.83 23.03 -8.12
CA PHE A 283 -1.75 22.15 -7.68
C PHE A 283 -1.57 20.90 -8.54
N PRO A 284 -2.63 20.18 -8.96
CA PRO A 284 -2.48 19.07 -9.91
C PRO A 284 -1.71 19.45 -11.19
N ILE A 285 -1.86 20.69 -11.68
CA ILE A 285 -1.14 21.18 -12.85
C ILE A 285 0.33 21.40 -12.52
N LEU A 286 0.62 22.04 -11.38
CA LEU A 286 1.98 22.29 -10.90
C LEU A 286 2.74 20.97 -10.63
N TYR A 287 2.06 19.98 -10.05
CA TYR A 287 2.60 18.67 -9.71
C TYR A 287 2.47 17.62 -10.82
N SER A 288 2.09 18.02 -12.04
CA SER A 288 1.86 17.10 -13.17
C SER A 288 3.04 16.19 -13.48
N GLU A 289 4.28 16.61 -13.21
CA GLU A 289 5.48 15.78 -13.36
C GLU A 289 5.49 14.53 -12.46
N PHE A 290 4.74 14.55 -11.35
CA PHE A 290 4.63 13.47 -10.38
C PHE A 290 3.31 12.69 -10.48
N ASP A 291 2.47 12.95 -11.48
CA ASP A 291 1.14 12.34 -11.60
C ASP A 291 1.23 10.82 -11.85
N ALA A 292 0.85 10.04 -10.84
CA ALA A 292 0.70 8.59 -10.92
C ALA A 292 -0.76 8.17 -11.21
N GLY A 293 -1.66 9.13 -11.47
CA GLY A 293 -3.10 8.92 -11.60
C GLY A 293 -3.83 8.83 -10.26
N ASN A 294 -3.25 9.40 -9.20
CA ASN A 294 -3.75 9.36 -7.83
C ASN A 294 -4.03 10.75 -7.22
N PHE A 295 -4.12 11.79 -8.04
CA PHE A 295 -4.39 13.16 -7.60
C PHE A 295 -5.89 13.39 -7.37
N TYR A 296 -6.21 14.09 -6.29
CA TYR A 296 -7.57 14.47 -5.90
C TYR A 296 -7.55 15.88 -5.31
N VAL A 297 -8.63 16.64 -5.51
CA VAL A 297 -8.73 18.02 -5.04
C VAL A 297 -9.89 18.13 -4.06
N ILE A 298 -9.60 18.65 -2.87
CA ILE A 298 -10.61 19.05 -1.88
C ILE A 298 -10.45 20.56 -1.72
N PRO A 299 -11.33 21.38 -2.32
CA PRO A 299 -11.18 22.82 -2.27
C PRO A 299 -11.30 23.36 -0.85
N GLY A 300 -10.49 24.36 -0.53
CA GLY A 300 -10.61 25.15 0.70
C GLY A 300 -9.38 25.07 1.60
N SER A 301 -8.95 26.25 2.09
CA SER A 301 -7.90 26.40 3.10
C SER A 301 -8.20 27.60 4.00
N PRO A 302 -7.95 27.52 5.32
CA PRO A 302 -8.06 28.68 6.22
C PRO A 302 -6.89 29.66 6.10
N GLU A 303 -5.90 29.38 5.26
CA GLU A 303 -4.63 30.13 5.13
C GLU A 303 -4.82 31.61 4.81
N GLU A 304 -5.70 31.95 3.86
CA GLU A 304 -5.89 33.35 3.44
C GLU A 304 -6.50 34.21 4.56
N VAL A 305 -7.44 33.66 5.33
CA VAL A 305 -8.04 34.32 6.49
C VAL A 305 -7.04 34.42 7.64
N TRP A 306 -6.20 33.41 7.82
CA TRP A 306 -5.15 33.41 8.84
C TRP A 306 -4.12 34.52 8.58
N LYS A 307 -3.60 34.62 7.34
CA LYS A 307 -2.65 35.67 6.95
C LYS A 307 -3.24 37.06 7.11
N ALA A 308 -4.49 37.27 6.71
CA ALA A 308 -5.15 38.57 6.76
C ALA A 308 -5.33 39.13 8.18
N LYS A 309 -5.41 38.28 9.21
CA LYS A 309 -5.51 38.73 10.61
C LYS A 309 -4.21 39.30 11.17
N ASN A 310 -3.06 38.88 10.64
CA ASN A 310 -1.74 39.25 11.13
C ASN A 310 -1.16 40.50 10.45
N LEU A 311 -1.96 41.16 9.60
CA LEU A 311 -1.57 42.35 8.85
C LEU A 311 -2.18 43.60 9.48
N ASP A 312 -1.32 44.56 9.86
CA ASP A 312 -1.72 45.87 10.35
C ASP A 312 -1.94 46.86 9.19
N PHE A 313 -2.92 47.75 9.35
CA PHE A 313 -3.38 48.67 8.30
C PHE A 313 -2.82 50.09 8.48
N PRO A 314 -1.75 50.50 7.77
CA PRO A 314 -1.44 51.92 7.62
C PRO A 314 -2.45 52.57 6.66
N ARG A 315 -3.21 53.55 7.13
CA ARG A 315 -4.07 54.39 6.26
C ARG A 315 -3.19 55.25 5.35
N LYS A 316 -3.54 55.32 4.07
CA LYS A 316 -2.98 56.26 3.10
C LYS A 316 -4.11 57.12 2.50
N ASP A 317 -3.76 58.29 2.00
CA ASP A 317 -4.70 59.31 1.51
C ASP A 317 -5.17 59.08 0.05
N ASP A 318 -4.52 58.17 -0.69
CA ASP A 318 -4.86 57.86 -2.09
C ASP A 318 -5.80 56.65 -2.19
N MET A 319 -6.82 56.75 -3.05
CA MET A 319 -7.77 55.70 -3.40
C MET A 319 -7.18 54.76 -4.47
N VAL A 320 -7.12 53.46 -4.19
CA VAL A 320 -6.52 52.47 -5.11
C VAL A 320 -7.54 51.40 -5.51
N ILE A 321 -7.73 51.21 -6.82
CA ILE A 321 -8.53 50.12 -7.40
C ILE A 321 -7.58 49.05 -7.94
N SER A 322 -7.69 47.82 -7.44
CA SER A 322 -6.92 46.69 -7.97
C SER A 322 -7.77 45.77 -8.82
N ILE A 323 -7.35 45.58 -10.08
CA ILE A 323 -7.92 44.58 -10.98
C ILE A 323 -7.11 43.30 -10.82
N VAL A 324 -7.76 42.24 -10.36
CA VAL A 324 -7.18 40.92 -10.12
C VAL A 324 -7.79 39.89 -11.06
N GLY A 325 -7.01 38.92 -11.52
CA GLY A 325 -7.50 37.87 -12.42
C GLY A 325 -7.37 36.47 -11.84
N SER A 326 -7.76 35.49 -12.66
CA SER A 326 -7.52 34.07 -12.39
C SER A 326 -6.04 33.78 -12.22
N GLN A 327 -5.74 32.76 -11.42
CA GLN A 327 -4.39 32.18 -11.32
C GLN A 327 -4.01 31.42 -12.61
N PHE A 328 -5.00 31.05 -13.44
CA PHE A 328 -4.78 30.40 -14.72
C PHE A 328 -4.56 31.43 -15.83
N LEU A 329 -3.50 31.25 -16.63
CA LEU A 329 -3.23 32.09 -17.79
C LEU A 329 -3.95 31.53 -19.02
N TYR A 330 -4.78 32.35 -19.67
CA TYR A 330 -5.49 31.98 -20.91
C TYR A 330 -5.52 33.14 -21.92
N LYS A 331 -5.73 32.80 -23.20
CA LYS A 331 -5.55 33.71 -24.35
C LYS A 331 -6.46 34.95 -24.32
N GLY A 332 -7.57 34.93 -23.58
CA GLY A 332 -8.55 36.02 -23.46
C GLY A 332 -8.31 37.03 -22.33
N GLN A 333 -7.40 36.75 -21.39
CA GLN A 333 -7.29 37.54 -20.14
C GLN A 333 -6.94 39.02 -20.35
N TRP A 334 -6.08 39.35 -21.32
CA TRP A 334 -5.72 40.75 -21.62
C TRP A 334 -6.88 41.55 -22.23
N LEU A 335 -7.75 40.89 -23.01
CA LEU A 335 -8.93 41.51 -23.63
C LEU A 335 -9.96 41.84 -22.54
N GLU A 336 -10.15 40.94 -21.59
CA GLU A 336 -11.04 41.14 -20.45
C GLU A 336 -10.57 42.30 -19.57
N HIS A 337 -9.28 42.39 -19.29
CA HIS A 337 -8.72 43.54 -18.57
C HIS A 337 -8.88 44.85 -19.35
N ALA A 338 -8.76 44.83 -20.68
CA ALA A 338 -9.01 46.00 -21.52
C ALA A 338 -10.47 46.48 -21.43
N LEU A 339 -11.42 45.54 -21.44
CA LEU A 339 -12.85 45.81 -21.29
C LEU A 339 -13.19 46.44 -19.93
N LEU A 340 -12.57 45.96 -18.85
CA LEU A 340 -12.72 46.55 -17.52
C LEU A 340 -12.14 47.97 -17.45
N LEU A 341 -10.94 48.17 -18.00
CA LEU A 341 -10.35 49.50 -18.11
C LEU A 341 -11.23 50.44 -18.94
N GLN A 342 -11.91 49.96 -19.99
CA GLN A 342 -12.87 50.77 -20.72
C GLN A 342 -14.08 51.15 -19.84
N ALA A 343 -14.59 50.22 -19.04
CA ALA A 343 -15.73 50.43 -18.15
C ALA A 343 -15.43 51.40 -16.99
N LEU A 344 -14.17 51.47 -16.54
CA LEU A 344 -13.72 52.38 -15.46
C LEU A 344 -13.42 53.80 -15.94
N ARG A 345 -13.32 54.03 -17.25
CA ARG A 345 -12.99 55.35 -17.83
C ARG A 345 -13.88 56.50 -17.33
N PRO A 346 -15.20 56.34 -17.13
CA PRO A 346 -16.06 57.42 -16.64
C PRO A 346 -15.60 58.03 -15.30
N LEU A 347 -14.91 57.27 -14.44
CA LEU A 347 -14.37 57.74 -13.16
C LEU A 347 -13.32 58.86 -13.32
N PHE A 348 -12.67 58.92 -14.49
CA PHE A 348 -11.63 59.90 -14.80
C PHE A 348 -12.15 61.07 -15.66
N SER A 349 -13.40 61.01 -16.14
CA SER A 349 -13.97 61.99 -17.08
C SER A 349 -14.28 63.37 -16.46
N GLY A 350 -14.21 63.51 -15.14
CA GLY A 350 -14.35 64.77 -14.41
C GLY A 350 -13.05 65.50 -14.05
N TYR A 351 -11.87 64.90 -14.31
CA TYR A 351 -10.55 65.39 -13.85
C TYR A 351 -9.81 66.24 -14.90
N ASN A 352 -10.53 67.04 -15.70
CA ASN A 352 -9.95 67.85 -16.78
C ASN A 352 -9.43 69.23 -16.34
N SER A 353 -9.01 69.41 -15.08
CA SER A 353 -8.36 70.65 -14.65
C SER A 353 -7.01 70.32 -14.00
N GLU A 354 -5.95 70.96 -14.50
CA GLU A 354 -4.53 70.76 -14.17
C GLU A 354 -4.14 71.05 -12.70
N SER A 355 -5.10 71.13 -11.76
CA SER A 355 -4.87 71.53 -10.37
C SER A 355 -5.32 70.52 -9.30
N HIS A 356 -5.89 69.37 -9.66
CA HIS A 356 -6.19 68.31 -8.69
C HIS A 356 -5.35 67.07 -8.98
N ASN A 357 -4.35 66.82 -8.13
CA ASN A 357 -3.67 65.53 -8.03
C ASN A 357 -4.75 64.44 -7.98
N SER A 358 -4.83 63.60 -9.01
CA SER A 358 -5.78 62.50 -9.03
C SER A 358 -5.36 61.49 -7.96
N HIS A 359 -6.02 61.56 -6.80
CA HIS A 359 -5.85 60.61 -5.71
C HIS A 359 -6.31 59.18 -6.07
N LEU A 360 -6.75 58.92 -7.31
CA LEU A 360 -7.25 57.62 -7.78
C LEU A 360 -6.20 56.90 -8.65
N LYS A 361 -5.81 55.69 -8.25
CA LYS A 361 -4.85 54.83 -8.98
C LYS A 361 -5.46 53.47 -9.30
N ILE A 362 -5.20 52.94 -10.49
CA ILE A 362 -5.58 51.58 -10.89
C ILE A 362 -4.33 50.71 -10.96
N ILE A 363 -4.35 49.57 -10.27
CA ILE A 363 -3.30 48.56 -10.33
C ILE A 363 -3.86 47.30 -10.98
N VAL A 364 -3.29 46.90 -12.12
CA VAL A 364 -3.65 45.66 -12.82
C VAL A 364 -2.67 44.56 -12.44
N LEU A 365 -3.19 43.50 -11.82
CA LEU A 365 -2.47 42.29 -11.44
C LEU A 365 -2.72 41.19 -12.49
N GLY A 366 -1.67 40.74 -13.17
CA GLY A 366 -1.78 39.66 -14.17
C GLY A 366 -0.47 39.39 -14.91
N GLY A 367 -0.23 38.16 -15.35
CA GLY A 367 0.95 37.81 -16.17
C GLY A 367 2.32 37.96 -15.49
N GLU A 368 3.38 37.52 -16.19
CA GLU A 368 4.77 37.70 -15.75
C GLU A 368 5.31 39.08 -16.11
N THR A 369 6.18 39.66 -15.27
CA THR A 369 6.86 40.95 -15.48
C THR A 369 7.67 40.99 -16.78
N ALA A 370 8.22 39.85 -17.20
CA ALA A 370 9.05 39.74 -18.40
C ALA A 370 8.24 39.50 -19.70
N SER A 371 6.90 39.47 -19.62
CA SER A 371 6.04 39.14 -20.75
C SER A 371 5.55 40.38 -21.50
N ASN A 372 5.16 40.19 -22.77
CA ASN A 372 4.49 41.19 -23.63
C ASN A 372 3.19 41.78 -23.01
N TYR A 373 2.74 41.25 -21.87
CA TYR A 373 1.54 41.65 -21.17
C TYR A 373 1.64 43.05 -20.54
N SER A 374 2.78 43.41 -19.93
CA SER A 374 2.97 44.77 -19.36
C SER A 374 2.84 45.84 -20.45
N VAL A 375 3.50 45.59 -21.59
CA VAL A 375 3.46 46.48 -22.76
C VAL A 375 2.04 46.57 -23.34
N ALA A 376 1.29 45.47 -23.35
CA ALA A 376 -0.11 45.47 -23.80
C ALA A 376 -0.99 46.35 -22.90
N ILE A 377 -0.89 46.22 -21.56
CA ILE A 377 -1.66 47.03 -20.62
C ILE A 377 -1.28 48.52 -20.71
N GLU A 378 0.00 48.84 -20.84
CA GLU A 378 0.47 50.22 -21.07
C GLU A 378 -0.10 50.80 -22.37
N THR A 379 -0.05 50.03 -23.46
CA THR A 379 -0.60 50.45 -24.76
C THR A 379 -2.12 50.66 -24.69
N ILE A 380 -2.84 49.77 -24.01
CA ILE A 380 -4.29 49.89 -23.77
C ILE A 380 -4.59 51.16 -22.97
N SER A 381 -3.82 51.44 -21.90
CA SER A 381 -4.01 52.64 -21.07
C SER A 381 -3.83 53.94 -21.87
N GLN A 382 -2.83 53.99 -22.75
CA GLN A 382 -2.57 55.12 -23.64
C GLN A 382 -3.70 55.30 -24.68
N ASN A 383 -4.14 54.20 -25.31
CA ASN A 383 -5.25 54.21 -26.27
C ASN A 383 -6.58 54.65 -25.63
N LEU A 384 -6.80 54.31 -24.36
CA LEU A 384 -8.00 54.70 -23.61
C LEU A 384 -7.91 56.10 -22.98
N THR A 385 -6.86 56.88 -23.27
CA THR A 385 -6.64 58.27 -22.80
C THR A 385 -6.58 58.43 -21.27
N TYR A 386 -6.01 57.45 -20.57
CA TYR A 386 -5.78 57.58 -19.13
C TYR A 386 -4.66 58.60 -18.82
N PRO A 387 -4.73 59.35 -17.69
CA PRO A 387 -3.62 60.20 -17.25
C PRO A 387 -2.32 59.40 -17.07
N LYS A 388 -1.18 60.05 -17.31
CA LYS A 388 0.13 59.43 -17.07
C LYS A 388 0.21 58.97 -15.60
N ASP A 389 0.71 57.74 -15.39
CA ASP A 389 0.82 57.07 -14.09
C ASP A 389 -0.48 56.64 -13.39
N ALA A 390 -1.66 56.82 -14.00
CA ALA A 390 -2.94 56.42 -13.40
C ALA A 390 -3.17 54.89 -13.40
N VAL A 391 -2.68 54.18 -14.42
CA VAL A 391 -2.77 52.72 -14.52
C VAL A 391 -1.37 52.12 -14.44
N LYS A 392 -1.16 51.20 -13.49
CA LYS A 392 0.11 50.49 -13.33
C LYS A 392 -0.11 48.99 -13.41
N HIS A 393 0.73 48.33 -14.20
CA HIS A 393 0.80 46.87 -14.24
C HIS A 393 1.76 46.36 -13.16
N VAL A 394 1.37 45.30 -12.45
CA VAL A 394 2.25 44.60 -11.50
C VAL A 394 2.14 43.09 -11.71
N SER A 395 3.30 42.43 -11.76
CA SER A 395 3.38 40.96 -11.86
C SER A 395 2.92 40.28 -10.57
N ILE A 396 2.39 39.07 -10.74
CA ILE A 396 1.90 38.20 -9.66
C ILE A 396 3.06 37.69 -8.77
N VAL A 397 4.30 37.68 -9.27
CA VAL A 397 5.45 37.11 -8.55
C VAL A 397 5.92 38.06 -7.42
N GLY A 398 5.37 37.87 -6.22
CA GLY A 398 6.01 38.25 -4.95
C GLY A 398 5.46 39.46 -4.18
N ASN A 399 4.33 40.06 -4.57
CA ASN A 399 3.81 41.26 -3.89
C ASN A 399 2.27 41.39 -3.82
N VAL A 400 1.52 40.31 -4.10
CA VAL A 400 0.04 40.34 -4.11
C VAL A 400 -0.52 40.78 -2.76
N ASP A 401 0.04 40.30 -1.65
CA ASP A 401 -0.31 40.73 -0.28
C ASP A 401 -0.24 42.25 -0.12
N LYS A 402 0.93 42.85 -0.39
CA LYS A 402 1.15 44.29 -0.26
C LYS A 402 0.25 45.13 -1.17
N ILE A 403 -0.09 44.59 -2.33
CA ILE A 403 -0.94 45.30 -3.30
C ILE A 403 -2.38 45.29 -2.80
N LEU A 404 -2.90 44.13 -2.38
CA LEU A 404 -4.23 44.02 -1.79
C LEU A 404 -4.35 44.80 -0.47
N GLU A 405 -3.28 44.85 0.33
CA GLU A 405 -3.20 45.72 1.53
C GLU A 405 -3.45 47.18 1.16
N SER A 406 -2.77 47.66 0.11
CA SER A 406 -2.88 49.04 -0.39
C SER A 406 -4.13 49.34 -1.22
N SER A 407 -4.94 48.34 -1.54
CA SER A 407 -6.15 48.48 -2.35
C SER A 407 -7.34 48.93 -1.52
N ASP A 408 -8.19 49.81 -2.05
CA ASP A 408 -9.48 50.18 -1.46
C ASP A 408 -10.64 49.41 -2.07
N LEU A 409 -10.54 49.03 -3.34
CA LEU A 409 -11.53 48.26 -4.08
C LEU A 409 -10.84 47.19 -4.93
N VAL A 410 -11.35 45.95 -4.89
CA VAL A 410 -10.82 44.84 -5.67
C VAL A 410 -11.84 44.41 -6.72
N LEU A 411 -11.43 44.46 -7.99
CA LEU A 411 -12.23 44.06 -9.15
C LEU A 411 -11.72 42.73 -9.69
N TYR A 412 -12.58 41.71 -9.76
CA TYR A 412 -12.25 40.47 -10.45
C TYR A 412 -12.41 40.64 -11.95
N GLY A 413 -11.31 40.47 -12.68
CA GLY A 413 -11.21 40.76 -14.10
C GLY A 413 -11.11 39.54 -15.01
N SER A 414 -11.40 38.36 -14.49
CA SER A 414 -11.40 37.12 -15.26
C SER A 414 -12.83 36.61 -15.46
N PHE A 415 -13.20 36.32 -16.71
CA PHE A 415 -14.49 35.73 -17.06
C PHE A 415 -14.44 34.21 -17.19
N LEU A 416 -13.32 33.58 -16.83
CA LEU A 416 -13.15 32.13 -16.77
C LEU A 416 -13.93 31.55 -15.58
N GLU A 417 -14.75 30.53 -15.84
CA GLU A 417 -15.45 29.79 -14.78
C GLU A 417 -14.51 28.77 -14.14
N GLU A 418 -14.06 29.05 -12.91
CA GLU A 418 -13.17 28.17 -12.14
C GLU A 418 -13.94 27.14 -11.31
N GLN A 419 -13.34 25.97 -11.07
CA GLN A 419 -13.95 24.90 -10.25
C GLN A 419 -13.97 25.20 -8.74
N SER A 420 -13.12 26.11 -8.26
CA SER A 420 -13.12 26.61 -6.87
C SER A 420 -13.25 28.12 -6.85
N PHE A 421 -13.73 28.67 -5.73
CA PHE A 421 -13.78 30.11 -5.55
C PHE A 421 -12.35 30.71 -5.58
N PRO A 422 -12.12 31.82 -6.31
CA PRO A 422 -10.77 32.37 -6.46
C PRO A 422 -10.13 32.77 -5.12
N GLU A 423 -8.94 32.26 -4.82
CA GLU A 423 -8.21 32.54 -3.57
C GLU A 423 -7.92 34.04 -3.39
N ILE A 424 -7.65 34.75 -4.49
CA ILE A 424 -7.39 36.19 -4.45
C ILE A 424 -8.62 37.00 -3.98
N LEU A 425 -9.83 36.52 -4.26
CA LEU A 425 -11.06 37.13 -3.75
C LEU A 425 -11.27 36.80 -2.28
N MET A 426 -10.99 35.56 -1.84
CA MET A 426 -11.03 35.23 -0.41
C MET A 426 -10.11 36.14 0.40
N LYS A 427 -8.89 36.35 -0.12
CA LYS A 427 -7.89 37.23 0.48
C LYS A 427 -8.37 38.68 0.59
N ALA A 428 -8.94 39.23 -0.48
CA ALA A 428 -9.51 40.58 -0.49
C ALA A 428 -10.66 40.72 0.53
N MET A 429 -11.58 39.76 0.56
CA MET A 429 -12.68 39.73 1.54
C MET A 429 -12.15 39.61 2.98
N ALA A 430 -11.12 38.79 3.22
CA ALA A 430 -10.53 38.59 4.54
C ALA A 430 -9.86 39.87 5.08
N LEU A 431 -9.26 40.66 4.18
CA LEU A 431 -8.73 41.99 4.47
C LEU A 431 -9.84 43.05 4.66
N GLY A 432 -11.11 42.69 4.46
CA GLY A 432 -12.24 43.62 4.55
C GLY A 432 -12.29 44.62 3.40
N LYS A 433 -11.80 44.24 2.22
CA LYS A 433 -11.90 45.05 0.99
C LYS A 433 -13.19 44.67 0.26
N PRO A 434 -13.98 45.65 -0.23
CA PRO A 434 -15.11 45.37 -1.09
C PRO A 434 -14.63 44.72 -2.38
N ILE A 435 -15.34 43.66 -2.80
CA ILE A 435 -15.08 42.94 -4.04
C ILE A 435 -16.19 43.22 -5.05
N VAL A 436 -15.82 43.37 -6.31
CA VAL A 436 -16.75 43.40 -7.45
C VAL A 436 -16.31 42.33 -8.44
N ALA A 437 -17.18 41.37 -8.71
CA ALA A 437 -16.84 40.20 -9.51
C ALA A 437 -17.89 39.96 -10.61
N PRO A 438 -17.51 39.31 -11.73
CA PRO A 438 -18.46 38.90 -12.74
C PRO A 438 -19.38 37.83 -12.16
N ASP A 439 -20.62 37.82 -12.66
CA ASP A 439 -21.67 36.91 -12.26
C ASP A 439 -21.45 35.49 -12.84
N LEU A 440 -20.43 34.81 -12.28
CA LEU A 440 -20.02 33.43 -12.58
C LEU A 440 -20.70 32.46 -11.60
N VAL A 441 -20.95 31.22 -12.03
CA VAL A 441 -21.72 30.23 -11.26
C VAL A 441 -21.08 29.96 -9.90
N ASN A 442 -19.76 29.77 -9.87
CA ASN A 442 -19.05 29.45 -8.65
C ASN A 442 -18.89 30.67 -7.73
N ILE A 443 -18.75 31.87 -8.30
CA ILE A 443 -18.70 33.11 -7.51
C ILE A 443 -20.07 33.38 -6.87
N ARG A 444 -21.17 33.25 -7.64
CA ARG A 444 -22.54 33.43 -7.16
C ARG A 444 -22.92 32.44 -6.05
N LYS A 445 -22.32 31.24 -6.04
CA LYS A 445 -22.52 30.26 -4.97
C LYS A 445 -22.08 30.77 -3.60
N HIS A 446 -21.07 31.63 -3.56
CA HIS A 446 -20.43 32.10 -2.32
C HIS A 446 -20.60 33.59 -2.04
N VAL A 447 -20.98 34.38 -3.04
CA VAL A 447 -21.13 35.84 -2.94
C VAL A 447 -22.56 36.23 -3.27
N ASP A 448 -23.23 36.83 -2.31
CA ASP A 448 -24.54 37.44 -2.47
C ASP A 448 -24.39 38.90 -2.94
N ASP A 449 -24.99 39.22 -4.08
CA ASP A 449 -24.93 40.55 -4.68
C ASP A 449 -25.48 41.62 -3.72
N ARG A 450 -24.71 42.70 -3.56
CA ARG A 450 -24.97 43.84 -2.66
C ARG A 450 -25.09 43.49 -1.17
N VAL A 451 -24.72 42.27 -0.76
CA VAL A 451 -24.72 41.83 0.64
C VAL A 451 -23.30 41.51 1.11
N THR A 452 -22.61 40.61 0.42
CA THR A 452 -21.23 40.20 0.76
C THR A 452 -20.20 40.69 -0.25
N GLY A 453 -20.66 41.12 -1.43
CA GLY A 453 -19.87 41.67 -2.52
C GLY A 453 -20.79 42.19 -3.63
N TYR A 454 -20.22 42.67 -4.73
CA TYR A 454 -21.00 43.11 -5.89
C TYR A 454 -20.79 42.18 -7.07
N LEU A 455 -21.87 41.83 -7.77
CA LEU A 455 -21.84 41.02 -8.97
C LEU A 455 -22.26 41.83 -10.20
N PHE A 456 -21.58 41.63 -11.33
CA PHE A 456 -21.97 42.23 -12.60
C PHE A 456 -22.10 41.20 -13.72
N PRO A 457 -23.08 41.34 -14.64
CA PRO A 457 -23.19 40.43 -15.77
C PRO A 457 -21.97 40.53 -16.69
N LYS A 458 -21.31 39.41 -17.02
CA LYS A 458 -20.14 39.39 -17.92
C LYS A 458 -20.36 40.00 -19.30
N LYS A 459 -21.63 40.10 -19.74
CA LYS A 459 -22.03 40.66 -21.05
C LYS A 459 -22.39 42.15 -21.00
N ASP A 460 -22.63 42.72 -19.81
CA ASP A 460 -23.03 44.12 -19.65
C ASP A 460 -22.13 44.87 -18.66
N LEU A 461 -21.10 45.50 -19.22
CA LEU A 461 -20.12 46.28 -18.47
C LEU A 461 -20.66 47.66 -18.03
N LYS A 462 -21.85 48.08 -18.49
CA LYS A 462 -22.46 49.34 -18.00
C LYS A 462 -22.87 49.19 -16.54
N VAL A 463 -23.30 47.99 -16.15
CA VAL A 463 -23.63 47.66 -14.75
C VAL A 463 -22.37 47.77 -13.88
N LEU A 464 -21.21 47.31 -14.37
CA LEU A 464 -19.94 47.49 -13.66
C LEU A 464 -19.63 48.98 -13.42
N SER A 465 -19.76 49.83 -14.45
CA SER A 465 -19.53 51.28 -14.28
C SER A 465 -20.48 51.89 -13.23
N GLN A 466 -21.74 51.48 -13.21
CA GLN A 466 -22.72 51.93 -12.22
C GLN A 466 -22.36 51.48 -10.80
N ILE A 467 -21.97 50.21 -10.63
CA ILE A 467 -21.53 49.66 -9.35
C ILE A 467 -20.32 50.42 -8.82
N VAL A 468 -19.31 50.68 -9.67
CA VAL A 468 -18.11 51.37 -9.20
C VAL A 468 -18.40 52.84 -8.84
N LEU A 469 -19.30 53.51 -9.56
CA LEU A 469 -19.79 54.85 -9.18
C LEU A 469 -20.61 54.84 -7.88
N GLU A 470 -21.29 53.75 -7.55
CA GLU A 470 -22.00 53.55 -6.27
C GLU A 470 -21.02 53.29 -5.11
N VAL A 471 -19.96 52.53 -5.38
CA VAL A 471 -18.93 52.18 -4.40
C VAL A 471 -18.01 53.36 -4.09
N ILE A 472 -17.73 54.22 -5.08
CA ILE A 472 -16.82 55.36 -4.96
C ILE A 472 -17.61 56.66 -5.00
N SER A 473 -17.76 57.32 -3.84
CA SER A 473 -18.43 58.62 -3.70
C SER A 473 -17.42 59.67 -3.25
N GLU A 474 -17.31 60.79 -3.96
CA GLU A 474 -16.41 61.91 -3.62
C GLU A 474 -14.93 61.49 -3.44
N GLY A 475 -14.46 60.53 -4.23
CA GLY A 475 -13.08 60.03 -4.17
C GLY A 475 -12.79 59.14 -2.96
N LYS A 476 -13.81 58.70 -2.21
CA LYS A 476 -13.69 57.78 -1.07
C LYS A 476 -14.69 56.62 -1.18
N LEU A 477 -14.41 55.53 -0.47
CA LEU A 477 -15.33 54.41 -0.30
C LEU A 477 -16.64 54.84 0.39
N SER A 478 -17.77 54.53 -0.24
CA SER A 478 -19.09 54.81 0.30
C SER A 478 -19.35 54.03 1.60
N PRO A 479 -20.19 54.55 2.52
CA PRO A 479 -20.52 53.85 3.76
C PRO A 479 -21.18 52.48 3.51
N LEU A 480 -22.00 52.37 2.46
CA LEU A 480 -22.64 51.12 2.05
C LEU A 480 -21.59 50.07 1.64
N ALA A 481 -20.62 50.46 0.82
CA ALA A 481 -19.54 49.55 0.39
C ALA A 481 -18.69 49.06 1.57
N LYS A 482 -18.46 49.92 2.58
CA LYS A 482 -17.76 49.51 3.82
C LYS A 482 -18.56 48.48 4.62
N ASN A 483 -19.87 48.66 4.75
CA ASN A 483 -20.74 47.70 5.43
C ASN A 483 -20.77 46.35 4.70
N ILE A 484 -20.90 46.36 3.37
CA ILE A 484 -20.84 45.15 2.54
C ILE A 484 -19.49 44.45 2.69
N ALA A 485 -18.38 45.20 2.70
CA ALA A 485 -17.05 44.63 2.91
C ALA A 485 -16.89 43.98 4.30
N LEU A 486 -17.48 44.55 5.35
CA LEU A 486 -17.51 43.95 6.68
C LEU A 486 -18.33 42.65 6.72
N MET A 487 -19.48 42.61 6.03
CA MET A 487 -20.28 41.40 5.88
C MET A 487 -19.53 40.32 5.08
N GLY A 488 -18.84 40.70 4.01
CA GLY A 488 -17.94 39.83 3.25
C GLY A 488 -16.82 39.25 4.13
N LYS A 489 -16.19 40.08 4.96
CA LYS A 489 -15.16 39.66 5.92
C LYS A 489 -15.67 38.64 6.95
N ALA A 490 -16.90 38.81 7.43
CA ALA A 490 -17.53 37.84 8.34
C ALA A 490 -17.82 36.50 7.63
N THR A 491 -18.29 36.56 6.38
CA THR A 491 -18.70 35.39 5.59
C THR A 491 -17.50 34.55 5.16
N VAL A 492 -16.43 35.18 4.64
CA VAL A 492 -15.24 34.47 4.16
C VAL A 492 -14.54 33.67 5.26
N LYS A 493 -14.71 34.07 6.52
CA LYS A 493 -14.10 33.40 7.68
C LYS A 493 -14.36 31.89 7.70
N ASN A 494 -15.52 31.44 7.23
CA ASN A 494 -15.94 30.03 7.33
C ASN A 494 -16.42 29.45 5.99
N MET A 495 -16.36 30.22 4.90
CA MET A 495 -16.96 29.91 3.60
C MET A 495 -16.62 28.51 3.04
N MET A 496 -15.39 28.03 3.24
CA MET A 496 -14.92 26.75 2.68
C MET A 496 -14.98 25.55 3.63
N ALA A 497 -15.35 25.75 4.90
CA ALA A 497 -15.29 24.69 5.91
C ALA A 497 -16.16 23.47 5.55
N GLN A 498 -17.37 23.72 5.07
CA GLN A 498 -18.33 22.67 4.72
C GLN A 498 -17.84 21.82 3.54
N GLU A 499 -17.33 22.44 2.48
CA GLU A 499 -16.83 21.73 1.31
C GLU A 499 -15.61 20.88 1.65
N THR A 500 -14.71 21.41 2.48
CA THR A 500 -13.54 20.67 2.92
C THR A 500 -13.92 19.46 3.78
N ILE A 501 -14.76 19.64 4.81
CA ILE A 501 -15.17 18.55 5.71
C ILE A 501 -15.94 17.45 4.96
N THR A 502 -16.89 17.84 4.11
CA THR A 502 -17.65 16.87 3.30
C THR A 502 -16.76 16.18 2.27
N GLY A 503 -15.80 16.90 1.68
CA GLY A 503 -14.81 16.35 0.76
C GLY A 503 -13.92 15.28 1.40
N TYR A 504 -13.39 15.53 2.59
CA TYR A 504 -12.55 14.54 3.30
C TYR A 504 -13.35 13.31 3.71
N ALA A 505 -14.56 13.49 4.23
CA ALA A 505 -15.38 12.36 4.63
C ALA A 505 -15.80 11.49 3.42
N ALA A 506 -16.23 12.10 2.32
CA ALA A 506 -16.53 11.38 1.07
C ALA A 506 -15.30 10.66 0.50
N LEU A 507 -14.11 11.25 0.61
CA LEU A 507 -12.86 10.60 0.20
C LEU A 507 -12.57 9.36 1.04
N LEU A 508 -12.72 9.46 2.37
CA LEU A 508 -12.46 8.35 3.29
C LEU A 508 -13.48 7.22 3.10
N GLU A 509 -14.76 7.52 2.86
CA GLU A 509 -15.78 6.51 2.55
C GLU A 509 -15.43 5.68 1.30
N ASN A 510 -14.85 6.30 0.28
CA ASN A 510 -14.47 5.63 -0.95
C ASN A 510 -13.16 4.82 -0.86
N ILE A 511 -12.24 5.24 0.01
CA ILE A 511 -10.91 4.61 0.13
C ILE A 511 -10.90 3.51 1.19
N LEU A 512 -11.53 3.76 2.35
CA LEU A 512 -11.41 2.89 3.52
C LEU A 512 -12.30 1.67 3.37
N LYS A 513 -11.72 0.51 3.64
CA LYS A 513 -12.42 -0.78 3.61
C LYS A 513 -12.36 -1.37 5.01
N PHE A 514 -13.52 -1.43 5.64
CA PHE A 514 -13.64 -1.90 7.00
C PHE A 514 -13.83 -3.41 7.06
N SER A 515 -13.12 -4.05 7.99
CA SER A 515 -13.32 -5.45 8.38
C SER A 515 -14.63 -5.62 9.16
N SER A 516 -15.07 -6.86 9.39
CA SER A 516 -16.37 -7.16 10.02
C SER A 516 -16.51 -6.68 11.47
N GLU A 517 -15.39 -6.57 12.18
CA GLU A 517 -15.35 -6.10 13.57
C GLU A 517 -15.43 -4.58 13.72
N VAL A 518 -15.25 -3.83 12.63
CA VAL A 518 -15.25 -2.37 12.62
C VAL A 518 -16.65 -1.84 12.31
N ASP A 519 -17.08 -0.84 13.07
CA ASP A 519 -18.37 -0.18 12.86
C ASP A 519 -18.36 0.70 11.61
N SER A 520 -19.52 0.84 10.95
CA SER A 520 -19.65 1.76 9.82
C SER A 520 -19.73 3.21 10.32
N PRO A 521 -18.95 4.14 9.75
CA PRO A 521 -19.11 5.55 10.06
C PRO A 521 -20.52 6.04 9.72
N LYS A 522 -21.01 7.03 10.48
CA LYS A 522 -22.29 7.68 10.21
C LYS A 522 -22.19 8.61 9.00
N ASP A 523 -23.32 8.92 8.38
CA ASP A 523 -23.37 9.92 7.31
C ASP A 523 -22.94 11.30 7.83
N VAL A 524 -22.10 11.98 7.06
CA VAL A 524 -21.63 13.36 7.30
C VAL A 524 -22.79 14.34 7.51
N GLN A 525 -23.95 14.09 6.90
CA GLN A 525 -25.12 14.94 7.09
C GLN A 525 -25.67 14.92 8.52
N MET A 526 -25.34 13.90 9.32
CA MET A 526 -25.73 13.81 10.73
C MET A 526 -24.83 14.65 11.66
N VAL A 527 -23.72 15.19 11.17
CA VAL A 527 -22.82 16.05 11.96
C VAL A 527 -23.51 17.38 12.27
N PRO A 528 -23.42 17.91 13.52
CA PRO A 528 -24.00 19.20 13.86
C PRO A 528 -23.56 20.31 12.90
N PRO A 529 -24.48 21.19 12.45
CA PRO A 529 -24.19 22.19 11.42
C PRO A 529 -23.04 23.12 11.84
N LYS A 530 -22.95 23.47 13.13
CA LYS A 530 -21.85 24.27 13.68
C LYS A 530 -20.46 23.66 13.45
N LEU A 531 -20.33 22.33 13.52
CA LEU A 531 -19.05 21.65 13.28
C LEU A 531 -18.80 21.43 11.79
N ARG A 532 -19.85 21.45 10.97
CA ARG A 532 -19.78 21.28 9.53
C ARG A 532 -19.47 22.59 8.80
N GLU A 533 -19.92 23.72 9.35
CA GLU A 533 -19.90 25.02 8.66
C GLU A 533 -18.85 25.98 9.23
N GLU A 534 -18.21 25.70 10.38
CA GLU A 534 -17.23 26.60 11.00
C GLU A 534 -15.86 25.94 11.22
N TRP A 535 -14.78 26.69 10.99
CA TRP A 535 -13.45 26.26 11.44
C TRP A 535 -13.32 26.41 12.96
N SER A 536 -12.44 25.61 13.56
CA SER A 536 -12.17 25.64 15.01
C SER A 536 -11.28 26.81 15.45
N TRP A 537 -11.59 28.03 15.00
CA TRP A 537 -10.83 29.26 15.26
C TRP A 537 -10.54 29.49 16.75
N HIS A 538 -11.52 29.25 17.62
CA HIS A 538 -11.45 29.45 19.07
C HIS A 538 -10.29 28.68 19.74
N LEU A 539 -9.87 27.54 19.19
CA LEU A 539 -8.76 26.76 19.73
C LEU A 539 -7.39 27.39 19.43
N PHE A 540 -7.34 28.24 18.40
CA PHE A 540 -6.12 28.83 17.87
C PHE A 540 -5.96 30.32 18.18
N GLU A 541 -6.92 30.93 18.88
CA GLU A 541 -6.93 32.36 19.19
C GLU A 541 -5.65 32.85 19.88
N ALA A 542 -5.08 32.03 20.76
CA ALA A 542 -3.84 32.35 21.48
C ALA A 542 -2.58 32.40 20.61
N PHE A 543 -2.63 31.95 19.35
CA PHE A 543 -1.46 31.83 18.48
C PHE A 543 -1.39 32.88 17.37
N PHE A 544 -2.44 33.70 17.19
CA PHE A 544 -2.43 34.74 16.16
C PHE A 544 -1.32 35.79 16.39
N ASP A 545 -0.92 36.03 17.64
CA ASP A 545 0.11 37.01 18.01
C ASP A 545 1.55 36.51 17.84
N THR A 546 1.75 35.23 17.52
CA THR A 546 3.10 34.68 17.32
C THR A 546 3.62 35.00 15.92
N SER A 547 4.87 35.49 15.85
CA SER A 547 5.55 35.87 14.59
C SER A 547 5.31 34.82 13.51
N PRO A 548 4.91 35.23 12.29
CA PRO A 548 4.67 34.29 11.19
C PRO A 548 5.95 33.51 10.91
N ASN A 549 5.96 32.23 11.27
CA ASN A 549 7.03 31.33 10.84
C ASN A 549 6.97 31.29 9.31
N ASN A 550 8.07 31.64 8.65
CA ASN A 550 8.14 31.71 7.20
C ASN A 550 8.17 30.29 6.63
N ARG A 551 6.98 29.69 6.47
CA ARG A 551 6.74 28.30 6.08
C ARG A 551 7.48 27.93 4.80
N THR A 552 7.36 28.78 3.78
CA THR A 552 8.01 28.57 2.48
C THR A 552 9.51 28.40 2.62
N ALA A 553 10.15 29.19 3.50
CA ALA A 553 11.59 29.08 3.76
C ALA A 553 11.97 27.74 4.40
N ARG A 554 11.14 27.21 5.32
CA ARG A 554 11.36 25.90 5.94
C ARG A 554 11.20 24.75 4.97
N SER A 555 10.17 24.79 4.13
CA SER A 555 9.98 23.75 3.13
C SER A 555 11.12 23.75 2.09
N TYR A 556 11.68 24.91 1.75
CA TYR A 556 12.92 24.98 0.96
C TYR A 556 14.14 24.44 1.72
N GLU A 557 14.28 24.73 3.01
CA GLU A 557 15.35 24.17 3.86
C GLU A 557 15.24 22.64 3.94
N PHE A 558 14.02 22.10 4.06
CA PHE A 558 13.75 20.68 4.05
C PHE A 558 14.16 20.03 2.71
N ILE A 559 13.75 20.62 1.58
CA ILE A 559 14.14 20.12 0.25
C ILE A 559 15.67 20.17 0.11
N ALA A 560 16.32 21.26 0.53
CA ALA A 560 17.78 21.36 0.53
C ALA A 560 18.45 20.29 1.41
N LYS A 561 17.86 19.94 2.56
CA LYS A 561 18.33 18.81 3.39
C LYS A 561 18.21 17.50 2.63
N VAL A 562 17.07 17.23 1.96
CA VAL A 562 16.88 15.99 1.17
C VAL A 562 17.88 15.89 0.02
N GLU A 563 18.08 16.98 -0.73
CA GLU A 563 19.10 17.09 -1.78
C GLU A 563 20.53 16.91 -1.23
N GLY A 564 20.82 17.50 -0.08
CA GLY A 564 22.12 17.39 0.60
C GLY A 564 22.44 15.97 1.02
N HIS A 565 21.48 15.23 1.61
CA HIS A 565 21.66 13.81 1.93
C HIS A 565 21.98 13.00 0.67
N TRP A 566 21.31 13.28 -0.45
CA TRP A 566 21.57 12.62 -1.73
C TRP A 566 22.99 12.94 -2.27
N ASN A 567 23.42 14.20 -2.23
CA ASN A 567 24.75 14.63 -2.68
C ASN A 567 25.90 14.07 -1.81
N HIS A 568 25.69 13.91 -0.51
CA HIS A 568 26.66 13.22 0.37
C HIS A 568 26.69 11.72 0.10
N THR A 569 25.55 11.12 -0.25
CA THR A 569 25.48 9.72 -0.62
C THR A 569 26.27 9.46 -1.92
N THR A 570 26.35 10.40 -2.87
CA THR A 570 27.14 10.23 -4.11
C THR A 570 28.66 10.13 -3.87
N GLY A 571 29.18 10.67 -2.76
CA GLY A 571 30.59 10.52 -2.37
C GLY A 571 30.91 9.22 -1.62
N GLU A 572 29.92 8.60 -0.97
CA GLU A 572 30.03 7.32 -0.26
C GLU A 572 29.34 6.14 -1.00
N ALA A 573 28.66 6.41 -2.11
CA ALA A 573 28.00 5.43 -3.00
C ALA A 573 28.99 4.54 -3.77
N LEU A 574 30.30 4.72 -3.58
CA LEU A 574 31.31 3.70 -3.91
C LEU A 574 31.37 2.57 -2.87
N LYS A 575 30.56 2.61 -1.78
CA LYS A 575 30.49 1.54 -0.77
C LYS A 575 29.09 1.10 -0.34
N PHE A 576 28.01 1.74 -0.79
CA PHE A 576 26.65 1.21 -0.59
C PHE A 576 25.91 1.14 -1.93
N GLY A 577 25.49 -0.09 -2.27
CA GLY A 577 25.06 -0.50 -3.59
C GLY A 577 23.92 0.34 -4.17
N VAL A 578 24.17 0.82 -5.38
CA VAL A 578 23.23 1.40 -6.32
C VAL A 578 22.01 0.48 -6.46
N VAL A 579 20.84 0.99 -6.05
CA VAL A 579 19.53 0.44 -6.40
C VAL A 579 19.27 0.83 -7.85
N ASN A 580 19.69 -0.02 -8.79
CA ASN A 580 19.46 0.18 -10.21
C ASN A 580 18.12 -0.46 -10.64
N ASP A 581 17.26 0.40 -11.15
CA ASP A 581 16.38 0.25 -12.32
C ASP A 581 15.66 -1.11 -12.54
N ASP A 582 14.34 -1.10 -12.33
CA ASP A 582 13.41 -2.24 -12.46
C ASP A 582 13.33 -2.86 -13.87
N SER A 583 14.07 -2.34 -14.87
CA SER A 583 14.19 -2.99 -16.18
C SER A 583 15.27 -4.08 -16.22
N PHE A 584 16.29 -4.02 -15.36
CA PHE A 584 17.35 -5.04 -15.26
C PHE A 584 16.97 -6.19 -14.31
N VAL A 585 15.98 -5.97 -13.44
CA VAL A 585 15.52 -6.94 -12.44
C VAL A 585 14.89 -8.17 -13.08
N TYR A 586 14.31 -8.07 -14.29
CA TYR A 586 13.69 -9.24 -14.93
C TYR A 586 14.71 -10.22 -15.52
N GLU A 587 15.85 -9.72 -16.03
CA GLU A 587 16.95 -10.57 -16.53
C GLU A 587 17.77 -11.17 -15.39
N ILE A 588 18.09 -10.40 -14.34
CA ILE A 588 18.74 -10.97 -13.14
C ILE A 588 17.80 -11.97 -12.46
N TRP A 589 16.50 -11.72 -12.36
CA TRP A 589 15.58 -12.70 -11.76
C TRP A 589 15.36 -13.92 -12.64
N GLU A 590 15.43 -13.80 -13.97
CA GLU A 590 15.45 -14.98 -14.84
C GLU A 590 16.77 -15.75 -14.71
N GLU A 591 17.91 -15.07 -14.60
CA GLU A 591 19.20 -15.69 -14.33
C GLU A 591 19.27 -16.31 -12.94
N GLU A 592 18.72 -15.68 -11.91
CA GLU A 592 18.64 -16.16 -10.53
C GLU A 592 17.63 -17.30 -10.40
N ARG A 593 16.48 -17.22 -11.09
CA ARG A 593 15.52 -18.33 -11.19
C ARG A 593 16.10 -19.47 -12.04
N ALA A 594 16.93 -19.18 -13.03
CA ALA A 594 17.71 -20.17 -13.77
C ALA A 594 18.83 -20.76 -12.90
N LEU A 595 19.50 -19.96 -12.06
CA LEU A 595 20.51 -20.37 -11.09
C LEU A 595 19.90 -21.20 -9.97
N GLN A 596 18.69 -20.88 -9.53
CA GLN A 596 17.90 -21.66 -8.59
C GLN A 596 17.37 -22.95 -9.23
N MET A 597 16.92 -22.91 -10.49
CA MET A 597 16.58 -24.13 -11.24
C MET A 597 17.83 -25.01 -11.48
N VAL A 598 18.97 -24.41 -11.76
CA VAL A 598 20.27 -25.08 -11.90
C VAL A 598 20.76 -25.58 -10.54
N ASN A 599 20.56 -24.86 -9.44
CA ASN A 599 20.94 -25.28 -8.09
C ASN A 599 19.99 -26.34 -7.52
N THR A 600 18.71 -26.32 -7.87
CA THR A 600 17.75 -27.39 -7.53
C THR A 600 17.95 -28.63 -8.40
N LYS A 601 18.35 -28.46 -9.66
CA LYS A 601 18.80 -29.55 -10.54
C LYS A 601 20.14 -30.11 -10.08
N LYS A 602 21.08 -29.25 -9.68
CA LYS A 602 22.36 -29.60 -9.06
C LYS A 602 22.18 -30.20 -7.66
N ARG A 603 21.13 -29.85 -6.90
CA ARG A 603 20.73 -30.55 -5.66
C ARG A 603 20.23 -31.96 -5.97
N ARG A 604 19.41 -32.13 -7.01
CA ARG A 604 19.00 -33.46 -7.50
C ARG A 604 20.20 -34.26 -7.98
N ASP A 605 21.08 -33.65 -8.77
CA ASP A 605 22.30 -34.28 -9.28
C ASP A 605 23.32 -34.54 -8.16
N ASP A 606 23.41 -33.68 -7.12
CA ASP A 606 24.24 -33.84 -5.91
C ASP A 606 23.68 -34.91 -4.97
N GLU A 607 22.35 -35.06 -4.86
CA GLU A 607 21.70 -36.17 -4.15
C GLU A 607 21.91 -37.49 -4.93
N GLU A 608 21.88 -37.43 -6.26
CA GLU A 608 22.23 -38.54 -7.15
C GLU A 608 23.74 -38.83 -7.17
N LEU A 609 24.60 -37.85 -6.90
CA LEU A 609 26.06 -37.99 -6.74
C LEU A 609 26.41 -38.49 -5.34
N LYS A 610 25.70 -38.06 -4.29
CA LYS A 610 25.77 -38.63 -2.93
C LYS A 610 25.36 -40.10 -2.95
N SER A 611 24.39 -40.48 -3.79
CA SER A 611 24.09 -41.89 -4.02
C SER A 611 25.22 -42.62 -4.77
N ARG A 612 25.98 -41.93 -5.66
CA ARG A 612 27.11 -42.50 -6.42
C ARG A 612 28.47 -42.54 -5.67
N VAL A 613 28.68 -41.78 -4.60
CA VAL A 613 29.99 -41.63 -3.90
C VAL A 613 30.15 -42.54 -2.66
N LEU A 614 29.46 -43.69 -2.61
CA LEU A 614 29.79 -44.76 -1.67
C LEU A 614 30.89 -45.69 -2.23
N GLN A 615 32.06 -45.13 -2.56
CA GLN A 615 33.29 -45.92 -2.74
C GLN A 615 34.54 -45.18 -2.22
N PHE A 616 35.01 -45.66 -1.06
CA PHE A 616 36.38 -45.77 -0.54
C PHE A 616 37.15 -44.57 0.07
N ARG A 617 37.61 -44.87 1.30
CA ARG A 617 38.82 -44.44 2.04
C ARG A 617 38.87 -43.01 2.61
N GLY A 618 38.21 -42.87 3.76
CA GLY A 618 38.51 -41.89 4.80
C GLY A 618 37.86 -42.35 6.10
N THR A 619 38.48 -42.10 7.25
CA THR A 619 37.91 -42.39 8.58
C THR A 619 36.57 -41.65 8.72
N TRP A 620 35.56 -42.24 9.36
CA TRP A 620 34.20 -41.68 9.46
C TRP A 620 34.16 -40.22 9.94
N GLU A 621 35.13 -39.82 10.77
CA GLU A 621 35.27 -38.45 11.27
C GLU A 621 35.75 -37.45 10.20
N GLU A 622 36.55 -37.87 9.22
CA GLU A 622 36.99 -37.00 8.12
C GLU A 622 35.89 -36.81 7.08
N VAL A 623 35.07 -37.83 6.85
CA VAL A 623 33.88 -37.75 6.00
C VAL A 623 32.82 -36.86 6.66
N TYR A 624 32.63 -36.99 7.96
CA TYR A 624 31.76 -36.09 8.73
C TYR A 624 32.29 -34.64 8.75
N LYS A 625 33.59 -34.44 8.98
CA LYS A 625 34.23 -33.11 8.96
C LYS A 625 34.23 -32.47 7.58
N SER A 626 34.40 -33.23 6.50
CA SER A 626 34.38 -32.73 5.12
C SER A 626 32.96 -32.44 4.63
N ALA A 627 31.97 -33.27 5.00
CA ALA A 627 30.55 -32.96 4.79
C ALA A 627 30.16 -31.67 5.53
N LYS A 628 30.60 -31.52 6.79
CA LYS A 628 30.36 -30.32 7.59
C LYS A 628 31.11 -29.09 7.06
N ARG A 629 32.31 -29.25 6.48
CA ARG A 629 33.05 -28.16 5.80
C ARG A 629 32.40 -27.75 4.47
N ALA A 630 31.86 -28.71 3.71
CA ALA A 630 31.14 -28.43 2.47
C ALA A 630 29.78 -27.76 2.72
N ASP A 631 29.10 -28.08 3.82
CA ASP A 631 27.91 -27.34 4.28
C ASP A 631 28.28 -25.93 4.78
N ARG A 632 29.40 -25.77 5.49
CA ARG A 632 29.92 -24.45 5.90
C ARG A 632 30.25 -23.53 4.72
N SER A 633 30.76 -24.07 3.62
CA SER A 633 31.04 -23.29 2.39
C SER A 633 29.79 -23.01 1.55
N LYS A 634 28.63 -23.61 1.88
CA LYS A 634 27.34 -23.45 1.19
C LYS A 634 26.38 -22.50 1.93
N ASN A 635 26.81 -21.86 3.02
CA ASN A 635 25.94 -21.11 3.93
C ASN A 635 25.60 -19.69 3.42
N ASP A 636 25.14 -19.58 2.17
CA ASP A 636 24.62 -18.32 1.60
C ASP A 636 23.35 -17.81 2.32
N LEU A 637 22.72 -18.67 3.15
CA LEU A 637 21.48 -18.39 3.88
C LEU A 637 21.69 -17.97 5.34
N HIS A 638 22.95 -17.93 5.83
CA HIS A 638 23.31 -17.57 7.21
C HIS A 638 22.56 -18.32 8.32
N GLU A 639 22.08 -19.54 8.07
CA GLU A 639 21.43 -20.37 9.09
C GLU A 639 22.45 -20.83 10.15
N ARG A 640 22.13 -20.73 11.45
CA ARG A 640 22.99 -21.06 12.61
C ARG A 640 23.39 -22.55 12.62
N ASP A 641 24.66 -22.82 12.95
CA ASP A 641 25.25 -24.19 12.95
C ASP A 641 24.51 -25.08 13.96
N GLU A 642 24.18 -26.32 13.56
CA GLU A 642 23.61 -27.35 14.44
C GLU A 642 24.45 -27.55 15.72
N GLY A 643 25.76 -27.33 15.64
CA GLY A 643 26.68 -27.40 16.78
C GLY A 643 26.51 -26.27 17.81
N GLU A 644 25.98 -25.12 17.42
CA GLU A 644 25.72 -23.98 18.31
C GLU A 644 24.37 -24.13 19.03
N LEU A 645 23.35 -24.67 18.36
CA LEU A 645 22.06 -25.03 18.98
C LEU A 645 22.23 -26.16 20.02
N LEU A 646 23.11 -27.12 19.75
CA LEU A 646 23.45 -28.16 20.72
C LEU A 646 24.40 -27.66 21.83
N ARG A 647 25.28 -26.68 21.56
CA ARG A 647 26.17 -26.06 22.57
C ARG A 647 25.43 -25.15 23.54
N THR A 648 24.34 -24.52 23.11
CA THR A 648 23.56 -23.60 23.96
C THR A 648 22.70 -24.31 25.00
N GLY A 649 22.38 -25.60 24.81
CA GLY A 649 21.62 -26.39 25.79
C GLY A 649 20.21 -25.85 26.08
N GLN A 650 19.70 -24.91 25.25
CA GLN A 650 18.41 -24.28 25.48
C GLN A 650 17.25 -25.23 25.09
N PRO A 651 16.27 -25.47 25.98
CA PRO A 651 15.20 -26.43 25.72
C PRO A 651 14.10 -25.89 24.78
N LEU A 652 14.03 -24.57 24.57
CA LEU A 652 13.00 -23.85 23.82
C LEU A 652 13.63 -22.95 22.74
N CYS A 653 12.98 -22.86 21.58
CA CYS A 653 13.23 -21.85 20.56
C CYS A 653 11.88 -21.26 20.09
N ILE A 654 11.77 -19.94 20.03
CA ILE A 654 10.56 -19.22 19.62
C ILE A 654 10.75 -18.67 18.20
N TYR A 655 9.88 -19.05 17.27
CA TYR A 655 9.91 -18.60 15.89
C TYR A 655 9.03 -17.37 15.67
N GLU A 656 9.56 -16.36 14.98
CA GLU A 656 8.85 -15.11 14.67
C GLU A 656 8.57 -15.01 13.16
N PRO A 657 7.36 -15.38 12.69
CA PRO A 657 6.99 -15.20 11.30
C PRO A 657 6.91 -13.73 10.91
N TYR A 658 7.41 -13.40 9.72
CA TYR A 658 7.32 -12.06 9.17
C TYR A 658 7.22 -12.03 7.64
N PHE A 659 6.64 -10.96 7.10
CA PHE A 659 6.33 -10.82 5.68
C PHE A 659 7.29 -9.91 4.90
N GLY A 660 7.99 -8.96 5.56
CA GLY A 660 8.88 -8.05 4.85
C GLY A 660 9.70 -7.11 5.74
N GLU A 661 10.30 -6.10 5.12
CA GLU A 661 11.28 -5.22 5.77
C GLU A 661 10.69 -4.32 6.86
N GLY A 662 9.42 -3.95 6.72
CA GLY A 662 8.74 -3.06 7.65
C GLY A 662 8.58 -3.67 9.04
N THR A 663 8.72 -4.99 9.19
CA THR A 663 8.61 -5.67 10.48
C THR A 663 9.94 -5.82 11.20
N TRP A 664 11.08 -5.52 10.56
CA TRP A 664 12.41 -5.86 11.08
C TRP A 664 12.74 -5.23 12.44
N SER A 665 12.23 -4.02 12.67
CA SER A 665 12.35 -3.27 13.93
C SER A 665 11.71 -3.96 15.13
N PHE A 666 10.69 -4.79 14.90
CA PHE A 666 9.95 -5.50 15.95
C PHE A 666 10.46 -6.92 16.20
N LEU A 667 11.39 -7.41 15.39
CA LEU A 667 11.90 -8.77 15.50
C LEU A 667 13.04 -8.83 16.52
N HIS A 668 13.01 -9.82 17.39
CA HIS A 668 14.02 -10.00 18.40
C HIS A 668 15.35 -10.46 17.77
N GLN A 669 16.46 -10.04 18.39
CA GLN A 669 17.82 -10.45 18.02
C GLN A 669 18.45 -11.37 19.07
N TYR A 670 17.68 -11.80 20.06
CA TYR A 670 18.13 -12.66 21.15
C TYR A 670 18.20 -14.14 20.73
N PRO A 671 19.07 -14.95 21.36
CA PRO A 671 19.30 -16.34 20.96
C PRO A 671 18.06 -17.24 21.09
N LEU A 672 17.10 -16.88 21.95
CA LEU A 672 15.82 -17.59 22.14
C LEU A 672 14.90 -17.48 20.93
N TYR A 673 15.00 -16.40 20.15
CA TYR A 673 14.12 -16.12 19.01
C TYR A 673 14.82 -16.39 17.69
N ARG A 674 14.03 -16.79 16.69
CA ARG A 674 14.50 -16.99 15.31
C ARG A 674 13.46 -16.51 14.32
N GLY A 675 13.82 -15.63 13.40
CA GLY A 675 12.89 -15.11 12.40
C GLY A 675 12.54 -16.15 11.34
N VAL A 676 11.31 -16.11 10.82
CA VAL A 676 10.85 -16.93 9.71
C VAL A 676 10.30 -16.03 8.62
N GLY A 677 11.06 -15.86 7.53
CA GLY A 677 10.64 -15.08 6.37
C GLY A 677 9.66 -15.87 5.51
N LEU A 678 8.43 -15.37 5.39
CA LEU A 678 7.39 -15.97 4.53
C LEU A 678 7.53 -15.58 3.05
N SER A 679 8.36 -14.57 2.76
CA SER A 679 8.68 -14.08 1.42
C SER A 679 10.19 -14.10 1.18
N VAL A 680 10.59 -14.46 -0.05
CA VAL A 680 11.99 -14.36 -0.49
C VAL A 680 12.44 -12.89 -0.56
N LYS A 681 11.51 -11.97 -0.89
CA LYS A 681 11.78 -10.53 -0.93
C LYS A 681 11.57 -9.95 0.47
N GLY A 682 12.59 -9.35 1.06
CA GLY A 682 12.49 -8.66 2.37
C GLY A 682 13.05 -9.44 3.57
N ARG A 683 13.98 -10.37 3.35
CA ARG A 683 14.74 -11.03 4.43
C ARG A 683 15.76 -10.08 5.05
N ARG A 684 15.93 -10.16 6.37
CA ARG A 684 16.98 -9.40 7.07
C ARG A 684 18.37 -9.83 6.59
N PRO A 685 19.17 -8.93 6.01
CA PRO A 685 20.52 -9.27 5.60
C PRO A 685 21.36 -9.72 6.81
N ARG A 686 22.15 -10.79 6.63
CA ARG A 686 23.14 -11.28 7.63
C ARG A 686 22.56 -11.78 8.96
N MET A 687 21.24 -12.00 9.04
CA MET A 687 20.57 -12.60 10.22
C MET A 687 20.25 -14.09 9.98
N ASP A 688 20.22 -14.86 11.07
CA ASP A 688 19.86 -16.30 11.09
C ASP A 688 18.34 -16.53 10.99
N ASP A 689 17.73 -16.01 9.93
CA ASP A 689 16.29 -16.17 9.67
C ASP A 689 16.04 -17.34 8.70
N ILE A 690 15.01 -18.14 8.98
CA ILE A 690 14.61 -19.28 8.14
C ILE A 690 13.79 -18.80 6.95
N ASP A 691 14.09 -19.31 5.75
CA ASP A 691 13.28 -19.07 4.56
C ASP A 691 12.19 -20.15 4.41
N ALA A 692 10.94 -19.77 4.67
CA ALA A 692 9.79 -20.66 4.57
C ALA A 692 9.56 -21.16 3.14
N SER A 693 9.79 -20.32 2.12
CA SER A 693 9.52 -20.65 0.71
C SER A 693 10.51 -21.66 0.14
N SER A 694 11.77 -21.63 0.61
CA SER A 694 12.78 -22.64 0.28
C SER A 694 12.42 -24.04 0.80
N ARG A 695 11.65 -24.11 1.90
CA ARG A 695 11.28 -25.34 2.58
C ARG A 695 9.93 -25.87 2.10
N LEU A 696 8.97 -24.98 1.91
CA LEU A 696 7.63 -25.32 1.45
C LEU A 696 7.36 -24.64 0.09
N PRO A 697 7.44 -25.38 -1.03
CA PRO A 697 7.21 -24.82 -2.37
C PRO A 697 5.82 -24.18 -2.54
N LEU A 698 4.87 -24.50 -1.66
CA LEU A 698 3.54 -23.89 -1.60
C LEU A 698 3.60 -22.36 -1.49
N PHE A 699 4.59 -21.82 -0.76
CA PHE A 699 4.73 -20.36 -0.57
C PHE A 699 5.34 -19.62 -1.76
N ASN A 700 5.77 -20.34 -2.80
CA ASN A 700 6.07 -19.70 -4.09
C ASN A 700 4.79 -19.17 -4.76
N ASN A 701 3.63 -19.70 -4.40
CA ASN A 701 2.35 -19.15 -4.83
C ASN A 701 1.93 -18.03 -3.87
N PRO A 702 1.81 -16.76 -4.34
CA PRO A 702 1.42 -15.65 -3.48
C PRO A 702 0.04 -15.84 -2.86
N TYR A 703 -0.87 -16.57 -3.51
CA TYR A 703 -2.20 -16.85 -2.98
C TYR A 703 -2.14 -17.56 -1.61
N TYR A 704 -1.44 -18.70 -1.53
CA TYR A 704 -1.39 -19.48 -0.29
C TYR A 704 -0.54 -18.82 0.78
N ARG A 705 0.52 -18.11 0.37
CA ARG A 705 1.33 -17.31 1.28
C ARG A 705 0.48 -16.26 2.00
N ASP A 706 -0.34 -15.52 1.26
CA ASP A 706 -1.17 -14.47 1.84
C ASP A 706 -2.38 -15.06 2.59
N ALA A 707 -3.03 -16.10 2.04
CA ALA A 707 -4.22 -16.72 2.64
C ALA A 707 -3.94 -17.41 3.99
N LEU A 708 -2.82 -18.13 4.11
CA LEU A 708 -2.41 -18.81 5.34
C LEU A 708 -1.80 -17.86 6.37
N GLY A 709 -1.21 -16.75 5.94
CA GLY A 709 -0.65 -15.75 6.85
C GLY A 709 0.52 -16.30 7.68
N ASP A 710 0.61 -15.84 8.93
CA ASP A 710 1.58 -16.32 9.94
C ASP A 710 1.48 -17.84 10.18
N PHE A 711 0.28 -18.43 10.02
CA PHE A 711 0.04 -19.86 10.22
C PHE A 711 0.88 -20.73 9.27
N GLY A 712 1.17 -20.21 8.08
CA GLY A 712 2.01 -20.89 7.10
C GLY A 712 3.42 -21.22 7.63
N ALA A 713 3.94 -20.44 8.58
CA ALA A 713 5.21 -20.74 9.22
C ALA A 713 5.21 -22.09 9.94
N PHE A 714 4.08 -22.53 10.49
CA PHE A 714 3.99 -23.82 11.20
C PHE A 714 4.30 -24.98 10.25
N PHE A 715 3.72 -24.93 9.05
CA PHE A 715 3.93 -25.91 7.99
C PHE A 715 5.37 -25.89 7.44
N ALA A 716 5.98 -24.71 7.29
CA ALA A 716 7.37 -24.62 6.87
C ALA A 716 8.34 -25.22 7.91
N ILE A 717 8.11 -24.95 9.19
CA ILE A 717 8.98 -25.40 10.29
C ILE A 717 8.79 -26.91 10.56
N SER A 718 7.57 -27.43 10.44
CA SER A 718 7.31 -28.87 10.60
C SER A 718 7.90 -29.72 9.49
N ASN A 719 8.08 -29.16 8.29
CA ASN A 719 8.64 -29.90 7.15
C ASN A 719 10.11 -30.27 7.41
N LYS A 720 10.39 -31.56 7.61
CA LYS A 720 11.70 -32.10 7.99
C LYS A 720 12.25 -31.47 9.28
N ILE A 721 11.40 -31.39 10.30
CA ILE A 721 11.71 -30.76 11.60
C ILE A 721 13.03 -31.26 12.21
N ASP A 722 13.36 -32.56 12.07
CA ASP A 722 14.58 -33.17 12.62
C ASP A 722 15.88 -32.53 12.10
N ARG A 723 15.83 -31.88 10.94
CA ARG A 723 16.97 -31.16 10.33
C ARG A 723 17.10 -29.71 10.79
N LEU A 724 16.07 -29.18 11.45
CA LEU A 724 15.93 -27.75 11.73
C LEU A 724 15.84 -27.46 13.23
N HIS A 725 15.05 -28.26 13.94
CA HIS A 725 14.69 -28.06 15.32
C HIS A 725 14.89 -29.36 16.09
N LYS A 726 15.89 -29.39 16.97
CA LYS A 726 16.20 -30.54 17.84
C LYS A 726 15.86 -30.26 19.31
N ASN A 727 15.33 -29.07 19.60
CA ASN A 727 14.97 -28.68 20.95
C ASN A 727 13.68 -29.41 21.37
N SER A 728 13.52 -29.56 22.68
CA SER A 728 12.37 -30.26 23.27
C SER A 728 11.06 -29.49 23.17
N TRP A 729 11.14 -28.16 23.06
CA TRP A 729 10.02 -27.25 23.01
C TRP A 729 10.19 -26.26 21.86
N ILE A 730 9.07 -25.91 21.26
CA ILE A 730 8.94 -24.96 20.16
C ILE A 730 7.88 -23.91 20.52
N GLY A 731 8.18 -22.65 20.22
CA GLY A 731 7.22 -21.56 20.36
C GLY A 731 7.09 -20.75 19.10
N PHE A 732 6.03 -19.95 19.05
CA PHE A 732 5.77 -18.99 18.00
C PHE A 732 5.34 -17.66 18.62
N GLN A 733 5.72 -16.56 17.98
CA GLN A 733 5.30 -15.22 18.36
C GLN A 733 5.07 -14.39 17.09
N SER A 734 3.87 -13.86 16.91
CA SER A 734 3.65 -12.88 15.84
C SER A 734 4.46 -11.61 16.11
N TRP A 735 5.09 -11.06 15.08
CA TRP A 735 5.83 -9.78 15.16
C TRP A 735 4.96 -8.63 15.71
N ARG A 736 3.64 -8.72 15.53
CA ARG A 736 2.67 -7.75 16.06
C ARG A 736 2.59 -7.75 17.58
N ALA A 737 2.87 -8.87 18.25
CA ALA A 737 2.92 -8.94 19.70
C ALA A 737 4.03 -8.02 20.25
N THR A 738 5.20 -8.00 19.58
CA THR A 738 6.28 -7.07 19.94
C THR A 738 5.88 -5.62 19.70
N ALA A 739 5.23 -5.33 18.56
CA ALA A 739 4.78 -3.97 18.25
C ALA A 739 3.76 -3.43 19.27
N ARG A 740 2.93 -4.32 19.85
CA ARG A 740 1.97 -3.99 20.92
C ARG A 740 2.55 -3.99 22.33
N LYS A 741 3.86 -4.25 22.47
CA LYS A 741 4.54 -4.40 23.78
C LYS A 741 3.98 -5.55 24.63
N GLU A 742 3.51 -6.60 23.97
CA GLU A 742 3.00 -7.84 24.59
C GLU A 742 3.98 -9.01 24.44
N SER A 743 5.19 -8.77 23.92
CA SER A 743 6.25 -9.78 23.90
C SER A 743 6.77 -10.09 25.31
N LEU A 744 7.33 -11.28 25.49
CA LEU A 744 7.86 -11.71 26.77
C LEU A 744 9.05 -10.83 27.19
N SER A 745 9.02 -10.32 28.42
CA SER A 745 10.17 -9.70 29.05
C SER A 745 11.23 -10.76 29.36
N LYS A 746 12.49 -10.34 29.56
CA LYS A 746 13.56 -11.26 29.97
C LYS A 746 13.24 -12.02 31.27
N ILE A 747 12.44 -11.43 32.16
CA ILE A 747 11.99 -12.08 33.41
C ILE A 747 10.99 -13.19 33.07
N ALA A 748 10.01 -12.90 32.22
CA ALA A 748 9.01 -13.87 31.79
C ALA A 748 9.62 -15.01 30.95
N GLU A 749 10.59 -14.71 30.09
CA GLU A 749 11.37 -15.70 29.34
C GLU A 749 12.09 -16.69 30.28
N ASN A 750 12.77 -16.17 31.30
CA ASN A 750 13.47 -17.01 32.27
C ASN A 750 12.48 -17.87 33.09
N ALA A 751 11.34 -17.31 33.48
CA ALA A 751 10.29 -18.06 34.18
C ALA A 751 9.72 -19.19 33.30
N LEU A 752 9.50 -18.93 32.02
CA LEU A 752 9.06 -19.93 31.04
C LEU A 752 10.08 -21.05 30.87
N LEU A 753 11.36 -20.70 30.73
CA LEU A 753 12.45 -21.67 30.62
C LEU A 753 12.57 -22.53 31.88
N ASP A 754 12.47 -21.94 33.08
CA ASP A 754 12.50 -22.67 34.36
C ASP A 754 11.32 -23.65 34.48
N ALA A 755 10.10 -23.22 34.14
CA ALA A 755 8.92 -24.10 34.16
C ALA A 755 9.04 -25.27 33.19
N ILE A 756 9.67 -25.06 32.03
CA ILE A 756 9.95 -26.10 31.03
C ILE A 756 11.00 -27.08 31.56
N GLN A 757 12.10 -26.59 32.13
CA GLN A 757 13.18 -27.43 32.66
C GLN A 757 12.72 -28.26 33.86
N THR A 758 11.96 -27.65 34.77
CA THR A 758 11.38 -28.32 35.95
C THR A 758 10.18 -29.21 35.61
N ARG A 759 9.70 -29.20 34.35
CA ARG A 759 8.50 -29.92 33.89
C ARG A 759 7.26 -29.65 34.74
N LYS A 760 7.13 -28.45 35.29
CA LYS A 760 6.10 -28.06 36.26
C LYS A 760 4.67 -28.40 35.80
N HIS A 761 4.38 -28.19 34.52
CA HIS A 761 3.06 -28.43 33.94
C HIS A 761 2.99 -29.62 32.97
N GLY A 762 4.09 -30.35 32.77
CA GLY A 762 4.15 -31.49 31.84
C GLY A 762 3.87 -31.06 30.39
N ASP A 763 2.84 -31.66 29.77
CA ASP A 763 2.40 -31.34 28.42
C ASP A 763 1.36 -30.21 28.44
N ALA A 764 1.85 -28.99 28.21
CA ALA A 764 1.08 -27.76 28.34
C ALA A 764 1.29 -26.83 27.14
N LEU A 765 0.22 -26.15 26.75
CA LEU A 765 0.23 -24.97 25.90
C LEU A 765 0.47 -23.74 26.79
N TYR A 766 1.67 -23.16 26.71
CA TYR A 766 1.92 -21.85 27.30
C TYR A 766 1.55 -20.76 26.30
N PHE A 767 0.84 -19.71 26.72
CA PHE A 767 0.50 -18.57 25.87
C PHE A 767 0.56 -17.26 26.67
N TRP A 768 0.80 -16.13 26.02
CA TRP A 768 0.96 -14.84 26.70
C TRP A 768 0.14 -13.67 26.12
N VAL A 769 -0.41 -13.80 24.91
CA VAL A 769 -1.35 -12.82 24.35
C VAL A 769 -2.78 -13.29 24.59
N ARG A 770 -3.59 -12.43 25.22
CA ARG A 770 -4.91 -12.77 25.76
C ARG A 770 -6.05 -12.25 24.89
N MET A 771 -7.04 -13.09 24.62
CA MET A 771 -8.24 -12.73 23.86
C MET A 771 -9.08 -11.64 24.54
N ASP A 772 -9.19 -11.64 25.86
CA ASP A 772 -9.99 -10.66 26.62
C ASP A 772 -9.37 -9.26 26.69
N LYS A 773 -8.07 -9.15 26.41
CA LYS A 773 -7.35 -7.87 26.32
C LYS A 773 -7.12 -7.41 24.87
N ASP A 774 -7.56 -8.20 23.89
CA ASP A 774 -7.38 -7.86 22.49
C ASP A 774 -8.22 -6.61 22.13
N PRO A 775 -7.64 -5.59 21.46
CA PRO A 775 -8.39 -4.41 21.02
C PRO A 775 -9.56 -4.72 20.08
N ARG A 776 -9.57 -5.90 19.44
CA ARG A 776 -10.68 -6.41 18.63
C ARG A 776 -11.86 -6.92 19.48
N ASN A 777 -11.69 -7.07 20.80
CA ASN A 777 -12.71 -7.60 21.73
C ASN A 777 -12.96 -6.70 22.95
N PRO A 778 -13.36 -5.42 22.77
CA PRO A 778 -13.59 -4.51 23.89
C PRO A 778 -14.73 -4.95 24.81
N LEU A 779 -15.70 -5.70 24.28
CA LEU A 779 -16.87 -6.19 25.02
C LEU A 779 -16.65 -7.57 25.68
N GLN A 780 -15.43 -8.11 25.65
CA GLN A 780 -15.06 -9.41 26.24
C GLN A 780 -16.04 -10.53 25.86
N LYS A 781 -16.37 -10.63 24.58
CA LYS A 781 -17.28 -11.64 24.05
C LYS A 781 -16.71 -13.06 24.20
N PRO A 782 -17.59 -14.07 24.29
CA PRO A 782 -17.17 -15.47 24.38
C PRO A 782 -16.51 -15.95 23.09
N PHE A 783 -15.77 -17.06 23.17
CA PHE A 783 -14.88 -17.56 22.11
C PHE A 783 -15.51 -17.57 20.71
N TRP A 784 -16.66 -18.22 20.54
CA TRP A 784 -17.29 -18.34 19.23
C TRP A 784 -17.84 -17.00 18.71
N SER A 785 -18.37 -16.15 19.60
CA SER A 785 -18.83 -14.81 19.21
C SER A 785 -17.69 -13.90 18.80
N PHE A 786 -16.53 -13.99 19.47
CA PHE A 786 -15.32 -13.31 19.03
C PHE A 786 -14.84 -13.83 17.67
N CYS A 787 -14.85 -15.15 17.48
CA CYS A 787 -14.47 -15.76 16.21
C CYS A 787 -15.38 -15.34 15.04
N ASP A 788 -16.70 -15.28 15.27
CA ASP A 788 -17.66 -14.80 14.29
C ASP A 788 -17.42 -13.31 13.98
N ALA A 789 -17.08 -12.49 14.98
CA ALA A 789 -16.80 -11.06 14.80
C ALA A 789 -15.65 -10.78 13.85
N ILE A 790 -14.55 -11.53 13.99
CA ILE A 790 -13.36 -11.38 13.14
C ILE A 790 -13.48 -12.11 11.79
N ASN A 791 -14.52 -12.92 11.56
CA ASN A 791 -14.72 -13.70 10.33
C ASN A 791 -16.11 -13.46 9.68
N ALA A 792 -16.62 -12.22 9.73
CA ALA A 792 -17.88 -11.81 9.08
C ALA A 792 -19.12 -12.66 9.43
N GLY A 793 -19.16 -13.26 10.62
CA GLY A 793 -20.29 -14.05 11.13
C GLY A 793 -20.25 -15.53 10.75
N ASN A 794 -19.28 -15.94 9.94
CA ASN A 794 -19.23 -17.27 9.33
C ASN A 794 -18.25 -18.23 10.01
N CYS A 795 -17.65 -17.87 11.15
CA CYS A 795 -16.68 -18.73 11.82
C CYS A 795 -17.31 -20.05 12.27
N ARG A 796 -18.44 -20.00 12.98
CA ARG A 796 -19.14 -21.22 13.43
C ARG A 796 -19.50 -22.15 12.28
N PHE A 797 -20.00 -21.58 11.19
CA PHE A 797 -20.35 -22.32 9.99
C PHE A 797 -19.13 -22.98 9.37
N ALA A 798 -18.05 -22.20 9.16
CA ALA A 798 -16.81 -22.69 8.57
C ALA A 798 -16.19 -23.82 9.41
N TYR A 799 -16.09 -23.66 10.73
CA TYR A 799 -15.59 -24.73 11.61
C TYR A 799 -16.47 -25.99 11.52
N ASN A 800 -17.79 -25.84 11.50
CA ASN A 800 -18.70 -26.98 11.46
C ASN A 800 -18.57 -27.76 10.14
N GLU A 801 -18.63 -27.07 9.01
CA GLU A 801 -18.52 -27.69 7.69
C GLU A 801 -17.13 -28.28 7.43
N THR A 802 -16.06 -27.57 7.83
CA THR A 802 -14.69 -28.10 7.74
C THR A 802 -14.50 -29.35 8.60
N LEU A 803 -14.98 -29.38 9.85
CA LEU A 803 -14.87 -30.58 10.68
C LEU A 803 -15.73 -31.73 10.15
N LYS A 804 -16.94 -31.46 9.64
CA LYS A 804 -17.79 -32.48 8.99
C LYS A 804 -17.10 -33.11 7.79
N ASN A 805 -16.53 -32.28 6.92
CA ASN A 805 -15.81 -32.74 5.73
C ASN A 805 -14.55 -33.51 6.09
N MET A 806 -13.75 -32.98 7.02
CA MET A 806 -12.50 -33.61 7.48
C MET A 806 -12.74 -35.00 8.10
N TYR A 807 -13.79 -35.17 8.91
CA TYR A 807 -14.11 -36.46 9.54
C TYR A 807 -15.09 -37.33 8.73
N GLY A 808 -15.58 -36.88 7.57
CA GLY A 808 -16.54 -37.61 6.74
C GLY A 808 -17.92 -37.82 7.36
N ILE A 809 -18.37 -36.92 8.26
CA ILE A 809 -19.61 -37.07 9.03
C ILE A 809 -20.74 -36.26 8.38
N LYS A 810 -21.86 -36.92 8.06
CA LYS A 810 -23.03 -36.28 7.44
C LYS A 810 -23.84 -35.39 8.40
N ASN A 811 -23.92 -35.74 9.69
CA ASN A 811 -24.68 -35.01 10.72
C ASN A 811 -23.85 -34.80 11.99
N LEU A 812 -23.06 -33.73 12.04
CA LEU A 812 -22.47 -33.24 13.30
C LEU A 812 -23.46 -32.23 13.92
N GLY A 813 -24.11 -32.61 15.03
CA GLY A 813 -25.20 -31.85 15.63
C GLY A 813 -24.80 -30.60 16.44
N SER A 814 -23.51 -30.39 16.69
CA SER A 814 -23.01 -29.24 17.46
C SER A 814 -21.52 -28.99 17.18
N LEU A 815 -21.05 -27.74 17.35
CA LEU A 815 -19.62 -27.43 17.38
C LEU A 815 -18.93 -27.96 18.64
N PRO A 816 -17.59 -28.08 18.64
CA PRO A 816 -16.84 -28.35 19.86
C PRO A 816 -17.16 -27.29 20.94
N PRO A 817 -17.63 -27.69 22.14
CA PRO A 817 -18.02 -26.73 23.17
C PRO A 817 -16.81 -26.02 23.75
N MET A 818 -16.84 -24.69 23.73
CA MET A 818 -15.84 -23.81 24.32
C MET A 818 -16.49 -23.08 25.51
N PRO A 819 -16.03 -23.28 26.75
CA PRO A 819 -16.72 -22.78 27.95
C PRO A 819 -16.59 -21.26 28.15
N GLU A 820 -17.55 -20.70 28.91
CA GLU A 820 -17.57 -19.32 29.39
C GLU A 820 -17.34 -19.29 30.92
N ASP A 821 -16.22 -19.86 31.36
CA ASP A 821 -15.85 -20.04 32.78
C ASP A 821 -15.08 -18.84 33.40
N GLY A 822 -14.98 -17.73 32.67
CA GLY A 822 -14.25 -16.52 33.09
C GLY A 822 -12.74 -16.56 32.81
N ASP A 823 -12.24 -17.69 32.30
CA ASP A 823 -10.87 -17.85 31.82
C ASP A 823 -10.72 -17.36 30.36
N THR A 824 -9.48 -17.19 29.89
CA THR A 824 -9.17 -16.56 28.61
C THR A 824 -8.41 -17.46 27.63
N TRP A 825 -8.47 -17.10 26.35
CA TRP A 825 -7.90 -17.85 25.22
C TRP A 825 -6.69 -17.16 24.59
N SER A 826 -5.87 -17.93 23.86
CA SER A 826 -4.72 -17.43 23.11
C SER A 826 -5.14 -16.74 21.81
N VAL A 827 -4.49 -15.64 21.46
CA VAL A 827 -4.63 -14.94 20.17
C VAL A 827 -3.26 -14.58 19.58
N MET A 828 -3.23 -14.14 18.33
CA MET A 828 -2.03 -13.71 17.59
C MET A 828 -0.91 -14.76 17.47
N GLN A 829 -1.26 -16.05 17.58
CA GLN A 829 -0.31 -17.17 17.44
C GLN A 829 0.92 -17.09 18.37
N SER A 830 0.72 -16.52 19.57
CA SER A 830 1.76 -16.29 20.57
C SER A 830 1.71 -17.34 21.68
N TRP A 831 2.41 -18.46 21.47
CA TRP A 831 2.37 -19.62 22.37
C TRP A 831 3.61 -20.54 22.23
N ALA A 832 3.81 -21.45 23.18
CA ALA A 832 4.83 -22.50 23.17
C ALA A 832 4.28 -23.88 23.56
N LEU A 833 4.78 -24.93 22.88
CA LEU A 833 4.39 -26.33 23.04
C LEU A 833 5.62 -27.25 23.08
N PRO A 834 5.52 -28.45 23.68
CA PRO A 834 6.48 -29.52 23.42
C PRO A 834 6.52 -29.85 21.92
N THR A 835 7.70 -30.11 21.38
CA THR A 835 7.89 -30.39 19.93
C THR A 835 7.02 -31.55 19.45
N ARG A 836 6.80 -32.56 20.29
CA ARG A 836 5.88 -33.67 19.99
C ARG A 836 4.44 -33.18 19.83
N SER A 837 3.93 -32.42 20.79
CA SER A 837 2.56 -31.89 20.79
C SER A 837 2.34 -30.91 19.64
N PHE A 838 3.37 -30.14 19.26
CA PHE A 838 3.35 -29.31 18.07
C PHE A 838 3.15 -30.13 16.79
N LEU A 839 3.86 -31.25 16.62
CA LEU A 839 3.69 -32.12 15.44
C LEU A 839 2.29 -32.74 15.39
N GLU A 840 1.73 -33.11 16.54
CA GLU A 840 0.33 -33.58 16.63
C GLU A 840 -0.66 -32.49 16.21
N PHE A 841 -0.44 -31.25 16.64
CA PHE A 841 -1.24 -30.10 16.22
C PHE A 841 -1.11 -29.80 14.72
N VAL A 842 0.10 -29.85 14.17
CA VAL A 842 0.33 -29.61 12.75
C VAL A 842 -0.39 -30.67 11.90
N MET A 843 -0.30 -31.95 12.28
CA MET A 843 -0.99 -33.06 11.62
C MET A 843 -2.51 -32.83 11.57
N PHE A 844 -3.12 -32.42 12.70
CA PHE A 844 -4.52 -32.02 12.73
C PHE A 844 -4.79 -30.80 11.81
N SER A 845 -3.99 -29.75 11.94
CA SER A 845 -4.22 -28.50 11.22
C SER A 845 -4.08 -28.62 9.71
N ARG A 846 -3.22 -29.52 9.18
CA ARG A 846 -3.12 -29.74 7.74
C ARG A 846 -4.36 -30.37 7.14
N MET A 847 -4.97 -31.35 7.83
CA MET A 847 -6.23 -31.97 7.40
C MET A 847 -7.38 -30.96 7.48
N PHE A 848 -7.38 -30.12 8.51
CA PHE A 848 -8.35 -29.05 8.67
C PHE A 848 -8.24 -28.01 7.55
N VAL A 849 -7.03 -27.50 7.28
CA VAL A 849 -6.76 -26.50 6.23
C VAL A 849 -7.10 -27.05 4.85
N ASP A 850 -6.82 -28.32 4.59
CA ASP A 850 -7.18 -28.98 3.34
C ASP A 850 -8.69 -29.02 3.11
N SER A 851 -9.43 -29.43 4.14
CA SER A 851 -10.89 -29.48 4.10
C SER A 851 -11.52 -28.08 3.99
N LEU A 852 -10.87 -27.05 4.55
CA LEU A 852 -11.28 -25.66 4.41
C LEU A 852 -11.01 -25.14 2.99
N ASP A 853 -9.80 -25.37 2.46
CA ASP A 853 -9.41 -24.90 1.13
C ASP A 853 -10.27 -25.53 0.04
N ALA A 854 -10.61 -26.81 0.14
CA ALA A 854 -11.52 -27.48 -0.78
C ALA A 854 -12.90 -26.79 -0.90
N GLN A 855 -13.36 -26.10 0.16
CA GLN A 855 -14.63 -25.38 0.15
C GLN A 855 -14.49 -23.93 -0.36
N VAL A 856 -13.39 -23.25 0.00
CA VAL A 856 -13.27 -21.79 -0.19
C VAL A 856 -12.48 -21.44 -1.46
N TYR A 857 -11.57 -22.31 -1.90
CA TYR A 857 -10.55 -21.99 -2.90
C TYR A 857 -11.12 -21.51 -4.23
N GLU A 858 -12.09 -22.22 -4.82
CA GLU A 858 -12.58 -21.88 -6.17
C GLU A 858 -13.23 -20.49 -6.22
N GLU A 859 -14.05 -20.16 -5.22
CA GLU A 859 -14.72 -18.87 -5.14
C GLU A 859 -13.73 -17.76 -4.84
N HIS A 860 -12.86 -17.96 -3.84
CA HIS A 860 -11.88 -16.96 -3.43
C HIS A 860 -10.84 -16.69 -4.51
N HIS A 861 -10.34 -17.72 -5.18
CA HIS A 861 -9.36 -17.56 -6.25
C HIS A 861 -9.94 -16.88 -7.50
N ARG A 862 -11.21 -17.15 -7.86
CA ARG A 862 -11.85 -16.54 -9.04
C ARG A 862 -12.33 -15.12 -8.79
N THR A 863 -12.89 -14.85 -7.62
CA THR A 863 -13.55 -13.57 -7.33
C THR A 863 -12.72 -12.63 -6.44
N ASN A 864 -11.61 -13.11 -5.85
CA ASN A 864 -10.86 -12.46 -4.77
C ASN A 864 -11.74 -12.08 -3.56
N ARG A 865 -12.83 -12.85 -3.31
CA ARG A 865 -13.73 -12.67 -2.18
C ARG A 865 -13.72 -13.88 -1.28
N CYS A 866 -13.64 -13.62 0.02
CA CYS A 866 -13.63 -14.63 1.05
C CYS A 866 -14.93 -14.50 1.83
N TYR A 867 -15.75 -15.54 1.97
CA TYR A 867 -16.97 -15.44 2.79
C TYR A 867 -16.69 -15.25 4.29
N LEU A 868 -15.43 -15.44 4.73
CA LEU A 868 -14.96 -15.08 6.08
C LEU A 868 -14.60 -13.58 6.19
N SER A 869 -14.77 -12.80 5.11
CA SER A 869 -14.49 -11.37 5.06
C SER A 869 -15.61 -10.60 4.37
N VAL A 870 -15.87 -9.37 4.81
CA VAL A 870 -16.85 -8.48 4.17
C VAL A 870 -16.27 -7.84 2.91
N THR A 871 -14.96 -7.69 2.84
CA THR A 871 -14.24 -7.03 1.75
C THR A 871 -13.32 -8.02 1.02
N LYS A 872 -12.80 -7.62 -0.15
CA LYS A 872 -11.74 -8.38 -0.83
C LYS A 872 -10.54 -8.47 0.10
N ASP A 873 -10.29 -9.64 0.64
CA ASP A 873 -9.23 -9.88 1.61
C ASP A 873 -8.27 -10.95 1.10
N LYS A 874 -6.98 -10.64 1.14
CA LYS A 874 -5.92 -11.58 0.78
C LYS A 874 -5.69 -12.62 1.87
N HIS A 875 -6.09 -12.33 3.10
CA HIS A 875 -5.79 -13.10 4.31
C HIS A 875 -6.95 -13.99 4.78
N CYS A 876 -7.68 -14.57 3.83
CA CYS A 876 -8.95 -15.28 4.02
C CYS A 876 -8.94 -16.32 5.16
N TYR A 877 -7.90 -17.16 5.27
CA TYR A 877 -7.87 -18.24 6.27
C TYR A 877 -7.22 -17.80 7.58
N SER A 878 -6.33 -16.81 7.54
CA SER A 878 -5.43 -16.47 8.65
C SER A 878 -6.16 -16.18 9.97
N ARG A 879 -7.27 -15.43 9.93
CA ARG A 879 -8.08 -15.04 11.10
C ARG A 879 -8.78 -16.23 11.74
N LEU A 880 -9.27 -17.16 10.92
CA LEU A 880 -9.90 -18.40 11.39
C LEU A 880 -8.86 -19.33 12.02
N LEU A 881 -7.70 -19.47 11.37
CA LEU A 881 -6.60 -20.33 11.81
C LEU A 881 -5.88 -19.81 13.06
N GLU A 882 -5.92 -18.49 13.32
CA GLU A 882 -5.42 -17.85 14.54
C GLU A 882 -5.98 -18.53 15.81
N LEU A 883 -7.25 -18.93 15.80
CA LEU A 883 -7.95 -19.49 16.96
C LEU A 883 -7.92 -21.03 17.03
N LEU A 884 -7.43 -21.70 15.99
CA LEU A 884 -7.50 -23.17 15.84
C LEU A 884 -6.76 -23.92 16.96
N VAL A 885 -5.64 -23.37 17.44
CA VAL A 885 -4.84 -23.99 18.52
C VAL A 885 -5.62 -24.11 19.82
N ASN A 886 -6.52 -23.17 20.11
CA ASN A 886 -7.34 -23.19 21.33
C ASN A 886 -8.31 -24.37 21.32
N VAL A 887 -8.99 -24.59 20.18
CA VAL A 887 -9.91 -25.72 19.98
C VAL A 887 -9.14 -27.04 20.13
N TRP A 888 -8.01 -27.17 19.45
CA TRP A 888 -7.19 -28.38 19.53
C TRP A 888 -6.70 -28.64 20.96
N ALA A 889 -6.10 -27.65 21.63
CA ALA A 889 -5.53 -27.82 22.97
C ALA A 889 -6.61 -28.14 24.03
N TYR A 890 -7.79 -27.53 23.92
CA TYR A 890 -8.89 -27.80 24.83
C TYR A 890 -9.43 -29.22 24.68
N HIS A 891 -9.73 -29.65 23.45
CA HIS A 891 -10.36 -30.95 23.20
C HIS A 891 -9.39 -32.15 23.20
N SER A 892 -8.08 -31.92 23.02
CA SER A 892 -7.03 -32.94 23.20
C SER A 892 -6.56 -33.08 24.66
N ALA A 893 -7.24 -32.43 25.61
CA ALA A 893 -6.96 -32.49 27.04
C ALA A 893 -5.57 -31.97 27.46
N ARG A 894 -4.98 -31.03 26.72
CA ARG A 894 -3.72 -30.35 27.11
C ARG A 894 -3.96 -29.32 28.20
N ARG A 895 -2.98 -29.13 29.09
CA ARG A 895 -3.04 -28.00 30.04
C ARG A 895 -2.84 -26.71 29.27
N ILE A 896 -3.61 -25.68 29.60
CA ILE A 896 -3.52 -24.37 28.96
C ILE A 896 -3.07 -23.41 30.06
N VAL A 897 -1.91 -22.77 29.87
CA VAL A 897 -1.27 -21.95 30.92
C VAL A 897 -0.98 -20.58 30.35
N TYR A 898 -1.59 -19.57 30.95
CA TYR A 898 -1.29 -18.17 30.68
C TYR A 898 0.03 -17.79 31.37
N VAL A 899 0.89 -17.10 30.65
CA VAL A 899 2.13 -16.49 31.15
C VAL A 899 2.00 -14.98 31.04
N ASP A 900 2.13 -14.27 32.16
CA ASP A 900 2.20 -12.82 32.16
C ASP A 900 3.48 -12.36 31.44
N PRO A 901 3.38 -11.58 30.35
CA PRO A 901 4.53 -11.20 29.54
C PRO A 901 5.51 -10.29 30.28
N VAL A 902 5.08 -9.55 31.31
CA VAL A 902 5.93 -8.65 32.08
C VAL A 902 6.52 -9.38 33.28
N THR A 903 5.68 -10.02 34.09
CA THR A 903 6.10 -10.58 35.39
C THR A 903 6.54 -12.05 35.32
N GLY A 904 6.12 -12.79 34.30
CA GLY A 904 6.35 -14.24 34.20
C GLY A 904 5.45 -15.09 35.08
N LEU A 905 4.45 -14.50 35.75
CA LEU A 905 3.48 -15.25 36.54
C LEU A 905 2.66 -16.20 35.66
N MET A 906 2.51 -17.44 36.12
CA MET A 906 1.83 -18.49 35.37
C MET A 906 0.50 -18.88 36.02
N GLN A 907 -0.58 -18.89 35.24
CA GLN A 907 -1.91 -19.28 35.68
C GLN A 907 -2.52 -20.30 34.72
N GLU A 908 -2.90 -21.47 35.24
CA GLU A 908 -3.65 -22.46 34.44
C GLU A 908 -5.04 -21.92 34.13
N GLN A 909 -5.37 -21.88 32.83
CA GLN A 909 -6.66 -21.49 32.27
C GLN A 909 -7.46 -22.74 31.90
N HIS A 910 -8.78 -22.66 32.11
CA HIS A 910 -9.75 -23.72 31.91
C HIS A 910 -9.28 -25.01 32.59
N LYS A 911 -9.17 -25.10 33.91
CA LYS A 911 -8.48 -26.23 34.60
C LYS A 911 -8.85 -27.61 34.03
N GLN A 912 -7.84 -28.43 33.71
CA GLN A 912 -8.03 -29.73 33.03
C GLN A 912 -9.04 -30.65 33.73
N LYS A 913 -9.09 -30.62 35.07
CA LYS A 913 -10.02 -31.42 35.89
C LYS A 913 -11.48 -31.07 35.63
N ASN A 914 -11.79 -29.81 35.33
CA ASN A 914 -13.15 -29.31 35.14
C ASN A 914 -13.70 -29.64 33.73
N ARG A 915 -12.84 -30.06 32.79
CA ARG A 915 -13.22 -30.35 31.40
C ARG A 915 -13.75 -31.77 31.18
N ARG A 916 -13.75 -32.63 32.21
CA ARG A 916 -14.14 -34.05 32.09
C ARG A 916 -15.60 -34.15 31.61
N GLY A 917 -15.83 -34.92 30.55
CA GLY A 917 -17.15 -35.10 29.94
C GLY A 917 -17.55 -34.02 28.93
N LEU A 918 -16.82 -32.90 28.86
CA LEU A 918 -17.06 -31.81 27.91
C LEU A 918 -16.12 -31.85 26.69
N MET A 919 -14.94 -32.49 26.84
CA MET A 919 -13.93 -32.59 25.79
C MET A 919 -14.30 -33.60 24.71
N TRP A 920 -13.81 -33.36 23.49
CA TRP A 920 -14.03 -34.20 22.32
C TRP A 920 -12.84 -35.13 22.08
N VAL A 921 -12.31 -35.74 23.15
CA VAL A 921 -11.01 -36.44 23.13
C VAL A 921 -10.93 -37.49 22.03
N LYS A 922 -12.00 -38.24 21.75
CA LYS A 922 -12.03 -39.27 20.70
C LYS A 922 -11.68 -38.74 19.30
N TRP A 923 -12.11 -37.52 18.99
CA TRP A 923 -11.91 -36.88 17.69
C TRP A 923 -10.51 -36.26 17.55
N PHE A 924 -9.93 -35.82 18.67
CA PHE A 924 -8.62 -35.17 18.74
C PHE A 924 -7.51 -36.09 19.26
N ASP A 925 -7.79 -37.39 19.38
CA ASP A 925 -6.83 -38.37 19.86
C ASP A 925 -5.75 -38.63 18.79
N TYR A 926 -4.52 -38.85 19.26
CA TYR A 926 -3.37 -39.05 18.37
C TYR A 926 -3.57 -40.23 17.43
N THR A 927 -4.12 -41.35 17.92
CA THR A 927 -4.33 -42.54 17.09
C THR A 927 -5.36 -42.28 15.99
N THR A 928 -6.47 -41.61 16.31
CA THR A 928 -7.50 -41.25 15.33
C THR A 928 -6.92 -40.35 14.24
N LEU A 929 -6.26 -39.26 14.64
CA LEU A 929 -5.68 -38.30 13.70
C LEU A 929 -4.60 -38.95 12.83
N LYS A 930 -3.78 -39.83 13.41
CA LYS A 930 -2.74 -40.54 12.68
C LYS A 930 -3.31 -41.51 11.64
N THR A 931 -4.37 -42.26 11.99
CA THR A 931 -4.99 -43.19 11.02
C THR A 931 -5.58 -42.42 9.85
N MET A 932 -6.32 -41.34 10.10
CA MET A 932 -6.85 -40.49 9.02
C MET A 932 -5.74 -39.92 8.12
N ASP A 933 -4.63 -39.51 8.74
CA ASP A 933 -3.49 -38.98 8.03
C ASP A 933 -2.76 -40.02 7.17
N GLU A 934 -2.65 -41.27 7.66
CA GLU A 934 -2.13 -42.41 6.89
C GLU A 934 -3.08 -42.80 5.74
N ASP A 935 -4.40 -42.74 5.94
CA ASP A 935 -5.40 -43.02 4.90
C ASP A 935 -5.30 -42.00 3.75
N LEU A 936 -5.19 -40.70 4.07
CA LEU A 936 -4.94 -39.63 3.09
C LEU A 936 -3.61 -39.83 2.35
N ALA A 937 -2.58 -40.30 3.05
CA ALA A 937 -1.28 -40.60 2.46
C ALA A 937 -1.37 -41.74 1.43
N GLU A 938 -2.13 -42.79 1.74
CA GLU A 938 -2.37 -43.93 0.86
C GLU A 938 -3.17 -43.49 -0.39
N GLU A 939 -4.21 -42.67 -0.22
CA GLU A 939 -5.00 -42.15 -1.33
C GLU A 939 -4.17 -41.27 -2.27
N ALA A 940 -3.33 -40.38 -1.72
CA ALA A 940 -2.42 -39.53 -2.50
C ALA A 940 -1.42 -40.35 -3.33
N ASP A 941 -1.01 -41.52 -2.82
CA ASP A 941 -0.09 -42.44 -3.48
C ASP A 941 -0.76 -43.32 -4.55
N SER A 942 -2.09 -43.43 -4.54
CA SER A 942 -2.88 -44.32 -5.41
C SER A 942 -3.29 -43.70 -6.76
N ASP A 943 -2.94 -42.44 -7.02
CA ASP A 943 -3.24 -41.66 -8.24
C ASP A 943 -4.76 -41.56 -8.59
N ARG A 944 -5.65 -41.96 -7.68
CA ARG A 944 -7.11 -41.80 -7.81
C ARG A 944 -7.47 -40.34 -7.54
N ARG A 945 -7.52 -39.52 -8.59
CA ARG A 945 -7.84 -38.09 -8.48
C ARG A 945 -9.34 -37.86 -8.39
N VAL A 946 -9.80 -37.29 -7.28
CA VAL A 946 -11.09 -36.61 -7.19
C VAL A 946 -10.92 -35.30 -6.41
N GLY A 947 -10.97 -34.16 -7.09
CA GLY A 947 -11.02 -32.83 -6.46
C GLY A 947 -9.69 -32.07 -6.31
N HIS A 948 -9.78 -30.90 -5.69
CA HIS A 948 -8.67 -30.00 -5.35
C HIS A 948 -8.09 -30.40 -3.99
N TRP A 949 -6.77 -30.60 -3.91
CA TRP A 949 -6.12 -31.20 -2.73
C TRP A 949 -4.84 -30.43 -2.34
N LEU A 950 -4.85 -29.82 -1.16
CA LEU A 950 -3.78 -28.99 -0.62
C LEU A 950 -2.89 -29.77 0.38
N TRP A 951 -3.44 -30.74 1.10
CA TRP A 951 -2.77 -31.50 2.17
C TRP A 951 -1.37 -32.02 1.79
N PRO A 952 -1.14 -32.65 0.61
CA PRO A 952 0.19 -33.13 0.22
C PRO A 952 1.28 -32.06 0.16
N TRP A 953 0.87 -30.81 -0.03
CA TRP A 953 1.75 -29.67 -0.22
C TRP A 953 2.03 -28.91 1.08
N THR A 954 1.38 -29.30 2.18
CA THR A 954 1.51 -28.64 3.50
C THR A 954 2.66 -29.19 4.35
N GLY A 955 3.34 -30.27 3.92
CA GLY A 955 4.50 -30.79 4.64
C GLY A 955 4.91 -32.20 4.23
N GLU A 956 5.83 -32.78 5.00
CA GLU A 956 6.27 -34.17 4.79
C GLU A 956 5.19 -35.16 5.26
N ILE A 957 4.96 -36.18 4.44
CA ILE A 957 3.99 -37.25 4.70
C ILE A 957 4.77 -38.54 4.79
N VAL A 958 4.68 -39.19 5.94
CA VAL A 958 5.38 -40.44 6.21
C VAL A 958 4.35 -41.48 6.62
N TRP A 959 4.13 -42.46 5.75
CA TRP A 959 3.30 -43.62 6.01
C TRP A 959 4.02 -44.92 5.62
N ARG A 960 3.46 -46.06 6.00
CA ARG A 960 4.11 -47.37 5.84
C ARG A 960 4.50 -47.66 4.38
N GLY A 961 3.63 -47.37 3.41
CA GLY A 961 3.90 -47.57 1.99
C GLY A 961 5.01 -46.66 1.44
N SER A 962 5.11 -45.41 1.91
CA SER A 962 6.24 -44.53 1.56
C SER A 962 7.57 -45.10 2.04
N LEU A 963 7.62 -45.63 3.27
CA LEU A 963 8.83 -46.29 3.81
C LEU A 963 9.18 -47.57 3.05
N GLU A 964 8.19 -48.33 2.60
CA GLU A 964 8.39 -49.53 1.78
C GLU A 964 8.88 -49.18 0.37
N LYS A 965 8.31 -48.16 -0.27
CA LYS A 965 8.78 -47.62 -1.55
C LYS A 965 10.22 -47.12 -1.45
N ASP A 966 10.58 -46.42 -0.38
CA ASP A 966 11.95 -45.97 -0.13
C ASP A 966 12.91 -47.15 0.11
N ARG A 967 12.48 -48.20 0.83
CA ARG A 967 13.25 -49.44 0.99
C ARG A 967 13.44 -50.15 -0.35
N GLN A 968 12.40 -50.25 -1.18
CA GLN A 968 12.47 -50.84 -2.51
C GLN A 968 13.41 -50.05 -3.41
N ARG A 969 13.32 -48.72 -3.42
CA ARG A 969 14.22 -47.84 -4.19
C ARG A 969 15.67 -48.01 -3.76
N LYS A 970 15.94 -48.03 -2.44
CA LYS A 970 17.28 -48.31 -1.90
C LYS A 970 17.79 -49.71 -2.27
N ASN A 971 16.91 -50.71 -2.37
CA ASN A 971 17.28 -52.06 -2.80
C ASN A 971 17.61 -52.10 -4.30
N VAL A 972 16.80 -51.45 -5.15
CA VAL A 972 17.07 -51.30 -6.59
C VAL A 972 18.40 -50.56 -6.81
N GLU A 973 18.65 -49.46 -6.09
CA GLU A 973 19.92 -48.73 -6.16
C GLU A 973 21.12 -49.60 -5.71
N LYS A 974 20.95 -50.42 -4.66
CA LYS A 974 21.99 -51.37 -4.24
C LYS A 974 22.24 -52.43 -5.30
N GLU A 975 21.21 -52.94 -5.97
CA GLU A 975 21.34 -53.89 -7.07
C GLU A 975 21.99 -53.27 -8.30
N GLU A 976 21.62 -52.04 -8.67
CA GLU A 976 22.29 -51.28 -9.72
C GLU A 976 23.77 -51.03 -9.39
N LYS A 977 24.09 -50.66 -8.14
CA LYS A 977 25.48 -50.52 -7.70
C LYS A 977 26.23 -51.85 -7.80
N LYS A 978 25.61 -52.97 -7.44
CA LYS A 978 26.18 -54.31 -7.61
C LYS A 978 26.40 -54.65 -9.08
N LYS A 979 25.43 -54.37 -9.97
CA LYS A 979 25.59 -54.54 -11.43
C LYS A 979 26.72 -53.68 -11.98
N ARG A 980 26.74 -52.37 -11.67
CA ARG A 980 27.82 -51.45 -12.05
C ARG A 980 29.19 -51.91 -11.54
N SER A 981 29.26 -52.46 -10.32
CA SER A 981 30.52 -53.03 -9.80
C SER A 981 30.94 -54.30 -10.54
N LYS A 982 30.01 -55.19 -10.88
CA LYS A 982 30.27 -56.41 -11.65
C LYS A 982 30.71 -56.07 -13.08
N ASP A 983 30.05 -55.10 -13.71
CA ASP A 983 30.41 -54.62 -15.05
C ASP A 983 31.79 -53.95 -15.05
N LYS A 984 32.11 -53.16 -14.01
CA LYS A 984 33.46 -52.59 -13.82
C LYS A 984 34.52 -53.69 -13.67
N LEU A 985 34.21 -54.76 -12.93
CA LEU A 985 35.10 -55.91 -12.71
C LEU A 985 35.28 -56.75 -13.99
N ASN A 986 34.21 -56.93 -14.77
CA ASN A 986 34.26 -57.58 -16.08
C ASN A 986 35.04 -56.75 -17.10
N ARG A 987 34.89 -55.41 -17.10
CA ARG A 987 35.71 -54.50 -17.92
C ARG A 987 37.20 -54.53 -17.54
N MET A 988 37.52 -54.73 -16.26
CA MET A 988 38.91 -54.93 -15.82
C MET A 988 39.45 -56.30 -16.27
N ARG A 989 38.67 -57.38 -16.14
CA ARG A 989 39.05 -58.72 -16.63
C ARG A 989 39.22 -58.77 -18.14
N SER A 990 38.37 -58.09 -18.92
CA SER A 990 38.49 -58.02 -20.38
C SER A 990 39.67 -57.16 -20.85
N ARG A 991 40.12 -56.18 -20.03
CA ARG A 991 41.35 -55.42 -20.27
C ARG A 991 42.62 -56.21 -19.91
N ASN A 992 42.58 -57.07 -18.89
CA ASN A 992 43.73 -57.88 -18.47
C ASN A 992 44.15 -58.97 -19.49
N GLY A 993 43.32 -59.28 -20.50
CA GLY A 993 43.71 -60.14 -21.62
C GLY A 993 44.55 -59.44 -22.70
N ARG A 994 44.76 -58.12 -22.62
CA ARG A 994 45.51 -57.32 -23.62
C ARG A 994 46.53 -56.37 -22.98
N GLN A 995 47.25 -56.82 -21.95
CA GLN A 995 48.37 -56.06 -21.40
C GLN A 995 49.69 -56.76 -21.75
N LYS A 996 50.43 -56.18 -22.70
CA LYS A 996 51.81 -56.57 -23.03
C LYS A 996 52.68 -56.43 -21.78
N VAL A 997 53.48 -57.46 -21.50
CA VAL A 997 54.49 -57.48 -20.43
C VAL A 997 55.52 -56.39 -20.73
N ILE A 998 55.61 -55.37 -19.88
CA ILE A 998 56.63 -54.33 -19.95
C ILE A 998 57.72 -54.68 -18.94
N GLY A 999 58.90 -55.02 -19.49
CA GLY A 999 60.23 -54.60 -19.04
C GLY A 999 60.62 -54.82 -17.58
N LYS A 1000 61.48 -55.83 -17.36
CA LYS A 1000 62.29 -56.04 -16.16
C LYS A 1000 62.98 -54.73 -15.72
N TYR A 1001 62.67 -54.26 -14.51
CA TYR A 1001 63.56 -53.38 -13.76
C TYR A 1001 64.39 -54.24 -12.79
N VAL A 1002 65.70 -54.26 -12.99
CA VAL A 1002 66.68 -55.03 -12.23
C VAL A 1002 66.97 -54.30 -10.91
N LYS A 1003 66.77 -54.97 -9.78
CA LYS A 1003 67.26 -54.52 -8.46
C LYS A 1003 68.78 -54.74 -8.37
N PRO A 1004 69.59 -53.81 -7.85
CA PRO A 1004 70.92 -54.14 -7.36
C PRO A 1004 70.81 -54.92 -6.02
N SER A 1005 71.72 -55.88 -5.82
CA SER A 1005 71.77 -56.84 -4.72
C SER A 1005 72.02 -56.19 -3.34
N PRO A 1006 71.43 -56.71 -2.25
CA PRO A 1006 71.90 -56.45 -0.89
C PRO A 1006 72.94 -57.50 -0.48
N GLU A 1007 74.11 -57.03 -0.05
CA GLU A 1007 75.13 -57.84 0.62
C GLU A 1007 74.64 -58.25 2.03
N ASN A 1008 74.89 -59.52 2.36
CA ASN A 1008 74.66 -60.12 3.67
C ASN A 1008 75.73 -59.66 4.67
N GLY A 1009 75.33 -59.42 5.91
CA GLY A 1009 76.24 -59.23 7.02
C GLY A 1009 75.49 -59.05 8.33
N THR A 1010 75.05 -60.16 8.91
CA THR A 1010 74.74 -60.27 10.34
C THR A 1010 75.99 -59.93 11.14
N ASP A 1011 75.90 -58.98 12.09
CA ASP A 1011 76.51 -59.20 13.40
C ASP A 1011 75.95 -58.27 14.50
N THR A 1012 75.55 -58.96 15.57
CA THR A 1012 75.56 -58.64 17.00
C THR A 1012 75.96 -57.24 17.49
N GLY A 1013 75.25 -56.77 18.54
CA GLY A 1013 75.86 -55.86 19.52
C GLY A 1013 74.92 -54.86 20.20
N ASN A 1014 74.61 -55.14 21.47
CA ASN A 1014 74.05 -54.22 22.46
C ASN A 1014 74.61 -52.79 22.40
N SER A 1015 73.77 -51.78 22.61
CA SER A 1015 73.73 -51.01 23.87
C SER A 1015 72.90 -49.72 23.75
N THR A 1016 72.23 -49.47 24.86
CA THR A 1016 71.47 -48.31 25.31
C THR A 1016 72.25 -46.99 25.37
N LEU A 1017 71.48 -45.92 25.59
CA LEU A 1017 71.81 -44.56 26.10
C LEU A 1017 71.93 -43.51 24.98
N LEU A 1018 71.32 -42.32 25.03
CA LEU A 1018 70.59 -41.54 26.04
C LEU A 1018 69.85 -40.40 25.32
N ASN A 1019 68.75 -39.94 25.93
CA ASN A 1019 68.18 -38.57 25.99
C ASN A 1019 68.00 -37.78 24.67
N GLY A 1020 66.89 -37.10 24.40
CA GLY A 1020 65.89 -36.48 25.28
C GLY A 1020 65.54 -35.13 24.65
N ASP A 1021 64.28 -34.74 24.76
CA ASP A 1021 63.68 -33.43 24.44
C ASP A 1021 63.49 -33.02 22.97
N ALA A 1022 62.22 -32.95 22.56
CA ALA A 1022 61.46 -31.73 22.24
C ALA A 1022 60.24 -32.05 21.37
#